data_AF-A0A0S8E1K4-F1
#
_entry.id   AF-A0A0S8E1K4-F1
#
_cell.length_a   1.000
_cell.length_b   1.000
_cell.length_c   1.000
_cell.angle_alpha   90.00
_cell.angle_beta   90.00
_cell.angle_gamma   90.00
#
_symmetry.space_group_name_H-M   'P 1'
#
loop_
_entity.id
_entity.type
_entity.pdbx_description
1 polymer ?
#
loop_
_entity_poly.entity_id
_entity_poly.type
_entity_poly.pdbx_seq_one_letter_code
_entity_poly.pdbx_strand_id
1 'polypeptide(L)'
;MAQEIVGVERRKYIRVNTVFPVEFQVLSLDGSQVLSEFSQSFTRDVNEGGMCLEVNNLKDELAEKLSSKTAKLSLQINMPFSAKPISATAQAVWIKKIKEEPPNKFLIGISYETISDREGKRIVNYAKALQLRPKLIAVAIAILAFAVMTTSVLVSKKEALRKEAEKKLILIQQERQKLTQALDNLQLNYSALTSKLRTFEEERQDLEKKLELAKAEARPEEVIKLEAELAKAQAQLDGLNKELARVVTDKGKLEEQLKALEEIKAAKPVKVTLAQGGVVVGKVVLETTDVVRVEVPTGVITLKRDQISSMATPTKEEIAELAKQRMELEARAREFKRRKAEESAEEAKEVAKVEVKVPKFPLPAEIVGKGIVIKNKRIYINGSLFFIKGIAYGISMPGLPPGVEGGGFHKIPTSVFENDFRMMKETGINTIRTYEPLPDSLLDLIEKYDLKVIEQVVYPSAYTDYASKEQLTSLKRIATEVVKKHKNRKCILMWSIWNDAPFLYDEPGNPIPHYGFDAVNNFMKEIYLAIKEVDKSHPVTAANILNVEGYKLGFDFLDVVGCNAYIGGHGYGWKGEEDALRSVKAMVEISNKYNKPIFITETGYSTFVKKDSQDKALESQIKSIDESIAGIVIFEWADEWWKGGEPAVHNDHIEEHWGIVTWDRKPKPGLEVVSQLFNSISTNSLGYAEK
;
A
#
# COMPACT_ATOMS: atom_id res chain seq x y z
N MET A 1 -15.49 57.34 62.51
CA MET A 1 -15.96 56.03 62.97
C MET A 1 -15.09 54.97 62.32
N ALA A 2 -14.19 54.40 63.11
CA ALA A 2 -13.46 53.19 62.76
C ALA A 2 -14.46 52.02 62.82
N GLN A 3 -14.67 51.34 61.69
CA GLN A 3 -15.29 50.03 61.68
C GLN A 3 -14.28 49.02 61.14
N GLU A 4 -13.78 48.25 62.08
CA GLU A 4 -13.24 46.88 61.97
C GLU A 4 -13.13 46.31 60.55
N ILE A 5 -11.92 46.33 60.00
CA ILE A 5 -11.48 45.35 58.99
C ILE A 5 -10.62 44.31 59.71
N VAL A 6 -11.23 43.64 60.70
CA VAL A 6 -10.68 42.43 61.32
C VAL A 6 -11.78 41.39 61.25
N GLY A 7 -12.05 40.92 60.04
CA GLY A 7 -13.07 39.90 59.76
C GLY A 7 -12.50 38.89 58.78
N VAL A 8 -12.35 37.67 59.27
CA VAL A 8 -12.12 36.39 58.57
C VAL A 8 -12.43 36.40 57.07
N GLU A 9 -11.46 36.77 56.22
CA GLU A 9 -11.50 36.46 54.78
C GLU A 9 -10.20 35.77 54.35
N ARG A 10 -10.10 34.46 54.61
CA ARG A 10 -9.40 33.59 53.67
C ARG A 10 -10.25 33.57 52.39
N ARG A 11 -10.12 34.59 51.53
CA ARG A 11 -10.75 34.61 50.20
C ARG A 11 -10.44 33.27 49.53
N LYS A 12 -11.46 32.57 49.02
CA LYS A 12 -11.30 31.33 48.25
C LYS A 12 -10.65 31.66 46.90
N TYR A 13 -9.34 31.89 46.88
CA TYR A 13 -8.59 32.06 45.65
C TYR A 13 -8.75 30.82 44.78
N ILE A 14 -8.90 31.02 43.47
CA ILE A 14 -8.78 29.93 42.51
C ILE A 14 -7.29 29.72 42.29
N ARG A 15 -6.77 28.65 42.88
CA ARG A 15 -5.38 28.26 42.67
C ARG A 15 -5.22 27.62 41.30
N VAL A 16 -4.35 28.20 40.48
CA VAL A 16 -3.97 27.66 39.17
C VAL A 16 -2.60 27.00 39.24
N ASN A 17 -2.40 25.98 38.40
CA ASN A 17 -1.12 25.27 38.29
C ASN A 17 -0.09 26.03 37.44
N THR A 18 -0.53 27.06 36.71
CA THR A 18 0.32 27.96 35.92
C THR A 18 0.50 29.28 36.64
N VAL A 19 1.64 29.94 36.43
CA VAL A 19 1.95 31.22 37.07
C VAL A 19 1.52 32.37 36.18
N PHE A 20 0.84 33.38 36.74
CA PHE A 20 0.60 34.66 36.08
C PHE A 20 1.73 35.63 36.40
N PRO A 21 2.43 36.17 35.39
CA PRO A 21 3.35 37.29 35.59
C PRO A 21 2.57 38.58 35.89
N VAL A 22 2.99 39.28 36.93
CA VAL A 22 2.42 40.56 37.35
C VAL A 22 3.56 41.53 37.63
N GLU A 23 3.58 42.65 36.92
CA GLU A 23 4.51 43.74 37.21
C GLU A 23 3.81 44.73 38.11
N PHE A 24 4.53 45.29 39.09
CA PHE A 24 3.96 46.28 40.00
C PHE A 24 4.93 47.40 40.33
N GLN A 25 4.39 48.57 40.64
CA GLN A 25 5.11 49.70 41.23
C GLN A 25 4.41 50.17 42.50
N VAL A 26 5.19 50.71 43.45
CA VAL A 26 4.67 51.25 44.70
C VAL A 26 4.39 52.74 44.53
N LEU A 27 3.20 53.17 44.91
CA LEU A 27 2.73 54.56 44.86
C LEU A 27 2.49 55.10 46.27
N SER A 28 2.57 56.42 46.44
CA SER A 28 2.07 57.09 47.65
C SER A 28 0.57 56.82 47.85
N LEU A 29 0.09 56.99 49.08
CA LEU A 29 -1.30 56.68 49.45
C LEU A 29 -2.35 57.46 48.64
N ASP A 30 -2.02 58.69 48.24
CA ASP A 30 -2.81 59.57 47.38
C ASP A 30 -2.60 59.31 45.88
N GLY A 31 -1.66 58.43 45.51
CA GLY A 31 -1.33 58.09 44.13
C GLY A 31 -0.53 59.16 43.36
N SER A 32 -0.12 60.24 44.02
CA SER A 32 0.54 61.40 43.39
C SER A 32 2.04 61.18 43.10
N GLN A 33 2.70 60.29 43.85
CA GLN A 33 4.13 60.04 43.73
C GLN A 33 4.43 58.55 43.50
N VAL A 34 5.29 58.26 42.53
CA VAL A 34 5.84 56.92 42.30
C VAL A 34 7.03 56.71 43.24
N LEU A 35 6.93 55.71 44.12
CA LEU A 35 7.90 55.40 45.18
C LEU A 35 8.87 54.27 44.79
N SER A 36 8.61 53.55 43.69
CA SER A 36 9.50 52.50 43.18
C SER A 36 9.41 52.36 41.66
N GLU A 37 10.47 51.81 41.06
CA GLU A 37 10.41 51.27 39.70
C GLU A 37 9.52 50.02 39.64
N PHE A 38 9.18 49.58 38.41
CA PHE A 38 8.46 48.33 38.20
C PHE A 38 9.26 47.13 38.69
N SER A 39 8.64 46.33 39.54
CA SER A 39 9.15 45.07 40.05
C SER A 39 8.32 43.91 39.52
N GLN A 40 8.97 42.80 39.19
CA GLN A 40 8.30 41.59 38.74
C GLN A 40 7.80 40.76 39.92
N SER A 41 6.60 40.23 39.77
CA SER A 41 5.96 39.33 40.71
C SER A 41 5.15 38.27 39.97
N PHE A 42 4.72 37.28 40.73
CA PHE A 42 4.03 36.12 40.20
C PHE A 42 2.80 35.83 41.05
N THR A 43 1.70 35.38 40.43
CA THR A 43 0.57 34.87 41.20
C THR A 43 0.11 33.51 40.68
N ARG A 44 -0.27 32.64 41.62
CA ARG A 44 -0.99 31.39 41.37
C ARG A 44 -2.40 31.42 41.95
N ASP A 45 -2.75 32.47 42.69
CA ASP A 45 -3.95 32.56 43.51
C ASP A 45 -4.68 33.83 43.12
N VAL A 46 -5.70 33.67 42.28
CA VAL A 46 -6.47 34.79 41.71
C VAL A 46 -7.92 34.77 42.17
N ASN A 47 -8.49 35.96 42.34
CA ASN A 47 -9.90 36.17 42.64
C ASN A 47 -10.37 37.49 42.00
N GLU A 48 -11.69 37.72 41.92
CA GLU A 48 -12.27 38.93 41.33
C GLU A 48 -11.86 40.20 42.09
N GLY A 49 -11.72 40.12 43.42
CA GLY A 49 -11.37 41.25 44.29
C GLY A 49 -9.90 41.35 44.72
N GLY A 50 -9.01 40.46 44.25
CA GLY A 50 -7.60 40.52 44.60
C GLY A 50 -6.79 39.27 44.21
N MET A 51 -5.51 39.26 44.54
CA MET A 51 -4.61 38.14 44.27
C MET A 51 -3.50 38.04 45.34
N CYS A 52 -2.80 36.91 45.38
CA CYS A 52 -1.60 36.74 46.17
C CYS A 52 -0.36 36.91 45.27
N LEU A 53 0.44 37.94 45.52
CA LEU A 53 1.70 38.18 44.81
C LEU A 53 2.86 37.48 45.51
N GLU A 54 3.65 36.77 44.73
CA GLU A 54 4.94 36.21 45.10
C GLU A 54 6.02 37.11 44.51
N VAL A 55 6.72 37.84 45.39
CA VAL A 55 7.71 38.86 45.02
C VAL A 55 9.09 38.40 45.47
N ASN A 56 10.06 38.46 44.58
CA ASN A 56 11.46 38.22 44.89
C ASN A 56 12.20 39.57 44.97
N ASN A 57 13.17 39.69 45.89
CA ASN A 57 14.04 40.87 46.02
C ASN A 57 13.32 42.20 46.33
N LEU A 58 12.28 42.16 47.17
CA LEU A 58 11.63 43.39 47.62
C LEU A 58 12.51 44.08 48.67
N LYS A 59 12.77 45.38 48.49
CA LYS A 59 13.47 46.22 49.48
C LYS A 59 12.66 46.28 50.78
N ASP A 60 13.32 46.07 51.92
CA ASP A 60 12.64 46.04 53.22
C ASP A 60 11.90 47.36 53.55
N GLU A 61 12.42 48.51 53.12
CA GLU A 61 11.75 49.83 53.26
C GLU A 61 10.39 49.88 52.52
N LEU A 62 10.31 49.28 51.31
CA LEU A 62 9.06 49.21 50.55
C LEU A 62 8.09 48.20 51.18
N ALA A 63 8.62 47.08 51.69
CA ALA A 63 7.83 46.10 52.42
C ALA A 63 7.20 46.71 53.69
N GLU A 64 7.93 47.57 54.40
CA GLU A 64 7.44 48.29 55.59
C GLU A 64 6.36 49.31 55.25
N LYS A 65 6.53 50.09 54.17
CA LYS A 65 5.50 51.04 53.67
C LYS A 65 4.21 50.33 53.26
N LEU A 66 4.32 49.17 52.62
CA LEU A 66 3.17 48.33 52.26
C LEU A 66 2.52 47.68 53.49
N SER A 67 3.32 47.24 54.48
CA SER A 67 2.82 46.65 55.73
C SER A 67 2.09 47.67 56.61
N SER A 68 2.59 48.91 56.66
CA SER A 68 1.99 50.02 57.41
C SER A 68 0.81 50.68 56.69
N LYS A 69 0.46 50.20 55.48
CA LYS A 69 -0.63 50.72 54.63
C LYS A 69 -0.47 52.20 54.28
N THR A 70 0.77 52.67 54.20
CA THR A 70 1.11 54.06 53.83
C THR A 70 1.38 54.21 52.33
N ALA A 71 1.27 53.12 51.56
CA ALA A 71 1.49 53.06 50.12
C ALA A 71 0.51 52.10 49.42
N LYS A 72 0.30 52.30 48.12
CA LYS A 72 -0.55 51.46 47.24
C LYS A 72 0.29 50.81 46.15
N LEU A 73 -0.28 49.80 45.48
CA LEU A 73 0.34 49.14 44.33
C LEU A 73 -0.41 49.49 43.05
N SER A 74 0.34 49.82 41.99
CA SER A 74 -0.16 49.83 40.62
C SER A 74 0.35 48.59 39.91
N LEU A 75 -0.54 47.82 39.30
CA LEU A 75 -0.32 46.47 38.78
C LEU A 75 -0.51 46.45 37.26
N GLN A 76 0.32 45.67 36.58
CA GLN A 76 0.17 45.24 35.19
C GLN A 76 0.16 43.71 35.16
N ILE A 77 -1.04 43.14 35.02
CA ILE A 77 -1.26 41.69 35.07
C ILE A 77 -1.20 41.14 33.64
N ASN A 78 -0.15 40.36 33.37
CA ASN A 78 0.13 39.80 32.06
C ASN A 78 -0.55 38.43 31.91
N MET A 79 -1.74 38.42 31.30
CA MET A 79 -2.47 37.18 31.02
C MET A 79 -1.84 36.45 29.82
N PRO A 80 -1.56 35.14 29.92
CA PRO A 80 -1.08 34.36 28.78
C PRO A 80 -2.04 34.47 27.59
N PHE A 81 -1.51 34.72 26.39
CA PHE A 81 -2.27 34.95 25.14
C PHE A 81 -3.16 36.21 25.13
N SER A 82 -2.92 37.18 26.02
CA SER A 82 -3.49 38.53 25.92
C SER A 82 -2.45 39.50 25.34
N ALA A 83 -2.83 40.25 24.32
CA ALA A 83 -1.94 41.26 23.70
C ALA A 83 -1.74 42.51 24.56
N LYS A 84 -2.59 42.73 25.58
CA LYS A 84 -2.50 43.87 26.50
C LYS A 84 -2.53 43.39 27.97
N PRO A 85 -1.69 43.97 28.85
CA PRO A 85 -1.77 43.74 30.28
C PRO A 85 -3.06 44.34 30.85
N ILE A 86 -3.56 43.73 31.91
CA ILE A 86 -4.68 44.28 32.69
C ILE A 86 -4.09 45.22 33.74
N SER A 87 -4.47 46.49 33.71
CA SER A 87 -4.03 47.48 34.69
C SER A 87 -4.98 47.51 35.89
N ALA A 88 -4.44 47.49 37.11
CA ALA A 88 -5.23 47.60 38.34
C ALA A 88 -4.47 48.39 39.41
N THR A 89 -5.19 49.04 40.33
CA THR A 89 -4.59 49.54 41.57
C THR A 89 -5.06 48.69 42.74
N ALA A 90 -4.20 48.50 43.73
CA ALA A 90 -4.47 47.61 44.85
C ALA A 90 -3.81 48.08 46.15
N GLN A 91 -4.36 47.62 47.27
CA GLN A 91 -3.79 47.80 48.59
C GLN A 91 -3.28 46.47 49.14
N ALA A 92 -2.14 46.51 49.83
CA ALA A 92 -1.64 45.37 50.58
C ALA A 92 -2.54 45.14 51.80
N VAL A 93 -3.16 43.95 51.87
CA VAL A 93 -3.97 43.51 53.01
C VAL A 93 -3.08 42.87 54.07
N TRP A 94 -2.11 42.08 53.62
CA TRP A 94 -1.08 41.46 54.45
C TRP A 94 0.19 41.25 53.62
N ILE A 95 1.33 41.25 54.31
CA ILE A 95 2.64 40.93 53.74
C ILE A 95 3.36 39.95 54.66
N LYS A 96 4.00 38.94 54.07
CA LYS A 96 4.76 37.93 54.81
C LYS A 96 6.10 37.67 54.12
N LYS A 97 7.21 37.91 54.81
CA LYS A 97 8.54 37.47 54.37
C LYS A 97 8.64 35.96 54.55
N ILE A 98 8.94 35.24 53.48
CA ILE A 98 9.04 33.76 53.46
C ILE A 98 10.46 33.26 53.21
N LYS A 99 11.38 34.13 52.77
CA LYS A 99 12.81 33.85 52.70
C LYS A 99 13.58 35.09 53.11
N GLU A 100 14.44 34.95 54.12
CA GLU A 100 15.22 36.07 54.69
C GLU A 100 16.48 36.39 53.87
N GLU A 101 17.17 35.37 53.36
CA GLU A 101 18.41 35.53 52.61
C GLU A 101 18.19 35.93 51.13
N PRO A 102 19.05 36.81 50.56
CA PRO A 102 19.02 37.16 49.15
C PRO A 102 19.14 35.93 48.19
N PRO A 103 18.30 35.83 47.14
CA PRO A 103 17.19 36.71 46.87
C PRO A 103 16.07 36.50 47.89
N ASN A 104 15.69 37.58 48.61
CA ASN A 104 14.66 37.52 49.63
C ASN A 104 13.30 37.31 48.95
N LYS A 105 12.31 36.82 49.70
CA LYS A 105 11.02 36.47 49.11
C LYS A 105 9.87 36.86 50.00
N PHE A 106 8.87 37.50 49.42
CA PHE A 106 7.66 37.96 50.08
C PHE A 106 6.42 37.38 49.41
N LEU A 107 5.43 37.08 50.23
CA LEU A 107 4.05 36.89 49.81
C LEU A 107 3.26 38.12 50.21
N ILE A 108 2.52 38.70 49.27
CA ILE A 108 1.71 39.89 49.49
C ILE A 108 0.29 39.59 49.06
N GLY A 109 -0.63 39.55 50.02
CA GLY A 109 -2.05 39.49 49.71
C GLY A 109 -2.57 40.87 49.40
N ILE A 110 -3.09 41.06 48.19
CA ILE A 110 -3.58 42.37 47.74
C ILE A 110 -5.09 42.36 47.51
N SER A 111 -5.72 43.50 47.73
CA SER A 111 -7.10 43.78 47.37
C SER A 111 -7.14 44.85 46.31
N TYR A 112 -7.84 44.62 45.20
CA TYR A 112 -8.01 45.66 44.19
C TYR A 112 -8.80 46.82 44.78
N GLU A 113 -8.32 48.03 44.52
CA GLU A 113 -9.02 49.28 44.78
C GLU A 113 -9.71 49.75 43.49
N THR A 114 -9.03 49.67 42.35
CA THR A 114 -9.62 49.87 41.03
C THR A 114 -9.19 48.79 40.04
N ILE A 115 -10.17 48.11 39.44
CA ILE A 115 -10.05 47.19 38.31
C ILE A 115 -11.38 47.20 37.58
N SER A 116 -11.41 47.04 36.24
CA SER A 116 -12.69 46.93 35.55
C SER A 116 -13.37 45.58 35.85
N ASP A 117 -14.69 45.58 36.07
CA ASP A 117 -15.47 44.36 36.33
C ASP A 117 -15.28 43.30 35.22
N ARG A 118 -15.13 43.77 33.98
CA ARG A 118 -14.89 42.91 32.81
C ARG A 118 -13.54 42.21 32.91
N GLU A 119 -12.50 42.90 33.34
CA GLU A 119 -11.15 42.35 33.47
C GLU A 119 -11.01 41.45 34.69
N GLY A 120 -11.61 41.82 35.84
CA GLY A 120 -11.67 40.96 37.02
C GLY A 120 -12.33 39.60 36.73
N LYS A 121 -13.49 39.61 36.06
CA LYS A 121 -14.18 38.38 35.62
C LYS A 121 -13.36 37.59 34.60
N ARG A 122 -12.62 38.26 33.72
CA ARG A 122 -11.78 37.61 32.70
C ARG A 122 -10.66 36.79 33.33
N ILE A 123 -10.01 37.30 34.38
CA ILE A 123 -8.96 36.57 35.13
C ILE A 123 -9.54 35.30 35.75
N VAL A 124 -10.70 35.41 36.41
CA VAL A 124 -11.36 34.28 37.09
C VAL A 124 -11.89 33.24 36.11
N ASN A 125 -12.51 33.65 35.01
CA ASN A 125 -13.02 32.73 33.98
C ASN A 125 -11.88 31.94 33.31
N TYR A 126 -10.75 32.61 33.06
CA TYR A 126 -9.57 31.94 32.53
C TYR A 126 -9.00 30.91 33.51
N ALA A 127 -8.92 31.25 34.81
CA ALA A 127 -8.48 30.32 35.85
C ALA A 127 -9.39 29.08 35.96
N LYS A 128 -10.72 29.26 35.89
CA LYS A 128 -11.70 28.15 35.85
C LYS A 128 -11.51 27.27 34.62
N ALA A 129 -11.30 27.87 33.44
CA ALA A 129 -11.08 27.13 32.21
C ALA A 129 -9.82 26.25 32.26
N LEU A 130 -8.73 26.75 32.85
CA LEU A 130 -7.49 25.99 33.04
C LEU A 130 -7.67 24.74 33.92
N GLN A 131 -8.55 24.79 34.93
CA GLN A 131 -8.85 23.63 35.78
C GLN A 131 -9.73 22.58 35.08
N LEU A 132 -10.60 23.01 34.14
CA LEU A 132 -11.57 22.14 33.46
C LEU A 132 -11.01 21.44 32.20
N ARG A 133 -10.11 22.09 31.46
CA ARG A 133 -9.51 21.58 30.21
C ARG A 133 -9.00 20.13 30.26
N PRO A 134 -8.18 19.69 31.24
CA PRO A 134 -7.66 18.32 31.24
C PRO A 134 -8.76 17.26 31.40
N LYS A 135 -9.84 17.58 32.13
CA LYS A 135 -10.99 16.67 32.28
C LYS A 135 -11.77 16.51 30.98
N LEU A 136 -11.97 17.61 30.24
CA LEU A 136 -12.66 17.59 28.95
C LEU A 136 -11.87 16.81 27.89
N ILE A 137 -10.54 16.98 27.87
CA ILE A 137 -9.66 16.22 26.96
C ILE A 137 -9.74 14.72 27.27
N ALA A 138 -9.70 14.32 28.55
CA ALA A 138 -9.82 12.92 28.95
C ALA A 138 -11.17 12.30 28.50
N VAL A 139 -12.28 13.03 28.64
CA VAL A 139 -13.60 12.58 28.18
C VAL A 139 -13.63 12.41 26.65
N ALA A 140 -13.06 13.36 25.90
CA ALA A 140 -12.98 13.26 24.44
C ALA A 140 -12.18 12.04 23.98
N ILE A 141 -11.05 11.74 24.64
CA ILE A 141 -10.24 10.54 24.38
C ILE A 141 -11.04 9.27 24.66
N ALA A 142 -11.80 9.22 25.77
CA ALA A 142 -12.63 8.07 26.11
C ALA A 142 -13.75 7.81 25.08
N ILE A 143 -14.41 8.88 24.59
CA ILE A 143 -15.43 8.78 23.53
C ILE A 143 -14.80 8.26 22.23
N LEU A 144 -13.62 8.77 21.85
CA LEU A 144 -12.91 8.33 20.65
C LEU A 144 -12.52 6.85 20.75
N ALA A 145 -11.99 6.41 21.90
CA ALA A 145 -11.62 5.02 22.13
C ALA A 145 -12.84 4.08 22.04
N PHE A 146 -14.00 4.51 22.57
CA PHE A 146 -15.23 3.76 22.46
C PHE A 146 -15.74 3.68 21.01
N ALA A 147 -15.66 4.78 20.25
CA ALA A 147 -16.00 4.80 18.82
C ALA A 147 -15.09 3.86 17.99
N VAL A 148 -13.79 3.82 18.30
CA VAL A 148 -12.83 2.91 17.65
C VAL A 148 -13.15 1.45 17.99
N MET A 149 -13.40 1.14 19.27
CA MET A 149 -13.73 -0.21 19.72
C MET A 149 -15.02 -0.73 19.06
N THR A 150 -16.09 0.08 19.06
CA THR A 150 -17.36 -0.27 18.41
C THR A 150 -17.20 -0.46 16.89
N THR A 151 -16.44 0.40 16.23
CA THR A 151 -16.14 0.26 14.80
C THR A 151 -15.36 -1.02 14.52
N SER A 152 -14.36 -1.34 15.35
CA SER A 152 -13.58 -2.58 15.22
C SER A 152 -14.46 -3.83 15.31
N VAL A 153 -15.38 -3.89 16.28
CA VAL A 153 -16.32 -5.02 16.43
C VAL A 153 -17.22 -5.16 15.21
N LEU A 154 -17.72 -4.04 14.65
CA LEU A 154 -18.55 -4.06 13.44
C LEU A 154 -17.76 -4.52 12.21
N VAL A 155 -16.49 -4.13 12.08
CA VAL A 155 -15.60 -4.58 11.00
C VAL A 155 -15.33 -6.09 11.11
N SER A 156 -14.95 -6.59 12.29
CA SER A 156 -14.69 -8.02 12.49
C SER A 156 -15.93 -8.89 12.20
N LYS A 157 -17.13 -8.42 12.57
CA LYS A 157 -18.38 -9.13 12.23
C LYS A 157 -18.64 -9.16 10.73
N LYS A 158 -18.35 -8.07 10.00
CA LYS A 158 -18.46 -8.04 8.53
C LYS A 158 -17.45 -8.97 7.86
N GLU A 159 -16.22 -9.02 8.37
CA GLU A 159 -15.18 -9.93 7.85
C GLU A 159 -15.54 -11.39 8.06
N ALA A 160 -16.10 -11.77 9.22
CA ALA A 160 -16.56 -13.13 9.46
C ALA A 160 -17.64 -13.57 8.45
N LEU A 161 -18.64 -12.70 8.21
CA LEU A 161 -19.68 -12.94 7.19
C LEU A 161 -19.11 -13.01 5.77
N ARG A 162 -18.12 -12.18 5.45
CA ARG A 162 -17.42 -12.22 4.16
C ARG A 162 -16.67 -13.53 3.95
N LYS A 163 -15.93 -14.00 4.96
CA LYS A 163 -15.21 -15.28 4.91
C LYS A 163 -16.16 -16.47 4.72
N GLU A 164 -17.35 -16.44 5.35
CA GLU A 164 -18.35 -17.48 5.13
C GLU A 164 -18.93 -17.46 3.70
N ALA A 165 -19.18 -16.27 3.16
CA ALA A 165 -19.63 -16.11 1.78
C ALA A 165 -18.57 -16.56 0.76
N GLU A 166 -17.29 -16.23 0.99
CA GLU A 166 -16.17 -16.66 0.16
C GLU A 166 -16.02 -18.18 0.18
N LYS A 167 -16.14 -18.84 1.34
CA LYS A 167 -16.14 -20.32 1.43
C LYS A 167 -17.27 -20.97 0.62
N LYS A 168 -18.48 -20.41 0.69
CA LYS A 168 -19.63 -20.89 -0.11
C LYS A 168 -19.39 -20.69 -1.60
N LEU A 169 -18.79 -19.57 -2.01
CA LEU A 169 -18.47 -19.29 -3.40
C LEU A 169 -17.41 -20.26 -3.95
N ILE A 170 -16.37 -20.56 -3.16
CA ILE A 170 -15.34 -21.54 -3.52
C ILE A 170 -15.96 -22.93 -3.72
N LEU A 171 -16.86 -23.36 -2.83
CA LEU A 171 -17.55 -24.65 -2.97
C LEU A 171 -18.37 -24.75 -4.26
N ILE A 172 -19.12 -23.69 -4.59
CA ILE A 172 -19.88 -23.58 -5.84
C ILE A 172 -18.95 -23.61 -7.07
N GLN A 173 -17.80 -22.93 -7.00
CA GLN A 173 -16.81 -22.95 -8.08
C GLN A 173 -16.19 -24.34 -8.28
N GLN A 174 -15.88 -25.06 -7.20
CA GLN A 174 -15.37 -26.44 -7.25
C GLN A 174 -16.39 -27.40 -7.87
N GLU A 175 -17.67 -27.29 -7.49
CA GLU A 175 -18.73 -28.12 -8.05
C GLU A 175 -18.95 -27.84 -9.54
N ARG A 176 -18.90 -26.56 -9.95
CA ARG A 176 -18.90 -26.16 -11.36
C ARG A 176 -17.74 -26.77 -12.13
N GLN A 177 -16.52 -26.71 -11.60
CA GLN A 177 -15.34 -27.26 -12.26
C GLN A 177 -15.48 -28.77 -12.51
N LYS A 178 -15.99 -29.52 -11.52
CA LYS A 178 -16.27 -30.96 -11.66
C LYS A 178 -17.31 -31.24 -12.76
N LEU A 179 -18.38 -30.46 -12.81
CA LEU A 179 -19.44 -30.61 -13.82
C LEU A 179 -18.93 -30.25 -15.23
N THR A 180 -18.14 -29.18 -15.38
CA THR A 180 -17.52 -28.82 -16.65
C THR A 180 -16.57 -29.91 -17.14
N GLN A 181 -15.71 -30.44 -16.26
CA GLN A 181 -14.80 -31.53 -16.61
C GLN A 181 -15.56 -32.82 -17.01
N ALA A 182 -16.66 -33.12 -16.32
CA ALA A 182 -17.53 -34.24 -16.70
C ALA A 182 -18.14 -34.02 -18.09
N LEU A 183 -18.56 -32.79 -18.41
CA LEU A 183 -19.12 -32.42 -19.72
C LEU A 183 -18.07 -32.55 -20.84
N ASP A 184 -16.83 -32.09 -20.60
CA ASP A 184 -15.73 -32.17 -21.58
C ASP A 184 -15.38 -33.63 -21.90
N ASN A 185 -15.28 -34.48 -20.87
CA ASN A 185 -15.07 -35.92 -21.04
C ASN A 185 -16.21 -36.57 -21.83
N LEU A 186 -17.45 -36.16 -21.57
CA LEU A 186 -18.61 -36.65 -22.27
C LEU A 186 -18.63 -36.21 -23.74
N GLN A 187 -18.15 -35.00 -24.03
CA GLN A 187 -18.02 -34.46 -25.38
C GLN A 187 -16.92 -35.17 -26.18
N LEU A 188 -15.82 -35.53 -25.54
CA LEU A 188 -14.78 -36.39 -26.13
C LEU A 188 -15.35 -37.79 -26.45
N ASN A 189 -16.06 -38.41 -25.52
CA ASN A 189 -16.72 -39.71 -25.73
C ASN A 189 -17.74 -39.66 -26.87
N TYR A 190 -18.54 -38.59 -26.94
CA TYR A 190 -19.48 -38.35 -28.04
C TYR A 190 -18.74 -38.30 -29.38
N SER A 191 -17.68 -37.49 -29.49
CA SER A 191 -16.90 -37.38 -30.74
C SER A 191 -16.26 -38.70 -31.18
N ALA A 192 -15.77 -39.50 -30.22
CA ALA A 192 -15.20 -40.81 -30.49
C ALA A 192 -16.25 -41.82 -30.96
N LEU A 193 -17.43 -41.82 -30.35
CA LEU A 193 -18.55 -42.67 -30.79
C LEU A 193 -19.04 -42.28 -32.18
N THR A 194 -19.20 -40.98 -32.47
CA THR A 194 -19.61 -40.50 -33.80
C THR A 194 -18.59 -40.88 -34.88
N SER A 195 -17.29 -40.78 -34.57
CA SER A 195 -16.24 -41.23 -35.50
C SER A 195 -16.30 -42.74 -35.76
N LYS A 196 -16.53 -43.56 -34.73
CA LYS A 196 -16.70 -45.01 -34.90
C LYS A 196 -17.95 -45.34 -35.70
N LEU A 197 -19.05 -44.63 -35.45
CA LEU A 197 -20.31 -44.85 -36.14
C LEU A 197 -20.16 -44.58 -37.65
N ARG A 198 -19.46 -43.50 -38.01
CA ARG A 198 -19.13 -43.19 -39.41
C ARG A 198 -18.30 -44.30 -40.08
N THR A 199 -17.27 -44.81 -39.41
CA THR A 199 -16.44 -45.89 -39.98
C THR A 199 -17.22 -47.18 -40.17
N PHE A 200 -18.08 -47.54 -39.20
CA PHE A 200 -18.93 -48.74 -39.33
C PHE A 200 -20.05 -48.58 -40.38
N GLU A 201 -20.56 -47.37 -40.59
CA GLU A 201 -21.50 -47.09 -41.69
C GLU A 201 -20.84 -47.22 -43.07
N GLU A 202 -19.59 -46.76 -43.22
CA GLU A 202 -18.78 -46.94 -44.43
C GLU A 202 -18.52 -48.43 -44.71
N GLU A 203 -18.14 -49.20 -43.68
CA GLU A 203 -17.96 -50.67 -43.78
C GLU A 203 -19.26 -51.38 -44.18
N ARG A 204 -20.40 -50.99 -43.60
CA ARG A 204 -21.71 -51.55 -43.95
C ARG A 204 -22.06 -51.27 -45.41
N GLN A 205 -21.83 -50.04 -45.89
CA GLN A 205 -22.10 -49.67 -47.29
C GLN A 205 -21.18 -50.42 -48.27
N ASP A 206 -19.94 -50.70 -47.90
CA ASP A 206 -19.03 -51.53 -48.70
C ASP A 206 -19.48 -53.00 -48.77
N LEU A 207 -19.94 -53.55 -47.64
CA LEU A 207 -20.54 -54.88 -47.59
C LEU A 207 -21.82 -54.99 -48.42
N GLU A 208 -22.69 -53.97 -48.41
CA GLU A 208 -23.89 -53.91 -49.26
C GLU A 208 -23.52 -53.93 -50.76
N LYS A 209 -22.52 -53.15 -51.17
CA LYS A 209 -22.04 -53.12 -52.57
C LYS A 209 -21.47 -54.47 -53.00
N LYS A 210 -20.67 -55.12 -52.14
CA LYS A 210 -20.11 -56.45 -52.39
C LYS A 210 -21.20 -57.51 -52.50
N LEU A 211 -22.23 -57.42 -51.66
CA LEU A 211 -23.37 -58.32 -51.68
C LEU A 211 -24.16 -58.20 -52.99
N GLU A 212 -24.44 -56.98 -53.46
CA GLU A 212 -25.10 -56.73 -54.75
C GLU A 212 -24.30 -57.30 -55.93
N LEU A 213 -22.97 -57.13 -55.93
CA LEU A 213 -22.09 -57.67 -56.95
C LEU A 213 -22.08 -59.22 -56.94
N ALA A 214 -21.99 -59.84 -55.76
CA ALA A 214 -22.01 -61.30 -55.61
C ALA A 214 -23.37 -61.91 -56.04
N LYS A 215 -24.48 -61.19 -55.82
CA LYS A 215 -25.82 -61.56 -56.31
C LYS A 215 -25.91 -61.47 -57.83
N ALA A 216 -25.35 -60.42 -58.43
CA ALA A 216 -25.32 -60.23 -59.88
C ALA A 216 -24.47 -61.29 -60.62
N GLU A 217 -23.41 -61.78 -59.99
CA GLU A 217 -22.49 -62.79 -60.55
C GLU A 217 -22.88 -64.25 -60.21
N ALA A 218 -24.03 -64.47 -59.57
CA ALA A 218 -24.54 -65.79 -59.19
C ALA A 218 -23.55 -66.65 -58.36
N ARG A 219 -22.93 -66.06 -57.33
CA ARG A 219 -22.01 -66.72 -56.38
C ARG A 219 -22.71 -67.05 -55.03
N PRO A 220 -23.48 -68.14 -54.92
CA PRO A 220 -24.39 -68.39 -53.79
C PRO A 220 -23.70 -68.59 -52.43
N GLU A 221 -22.51 -69.20 -52.38
CA GLU A 221 -21.77 -69.38 -51.13
C GLU A 221 -21.26 -68.04 -50.56
N GLU A 222 -20.92 -67.10 -51.43
CA GLU A 222 -20.40 -65.79 -51.07
C GLU A 222 -21.51 -64.84 -50.60
N VAL A 223 -22.71 -64.98 -51.20
CA VAL A 223 -23.93 -64.27 -50.77
C VAL A 223 -24.30 -64.60 -49.32
N ILE A 224 -24.34 -65.89 -48.96
CA ILE A 224 -24.67 -66.32 -47.59
C ILE A 224 -23.68 -65.76 -46.57
N LYS A 225 -22.38 -65.76 -46.91
CA LYS A 225 -21.33 -65.22 -46.06
C LYS A 225 -21.47 -63.70 -45.88
N LEU A 226 -21.68 -62.96 -46.95
CA LEU A 226 -21.84 -61.50 -46.91
C LEU A 226 -23.12 -61.07 -46.20
N GLU A 227 -24.22 -61.83 -46.30
CA GLU A 227 -25.45 -61.57 -45.54
C GLU A 227 -25.25 -61.75 -44.04
N ALA A 228 -24.47 -62.75 -43.61
CA ALA A 228 -24.11 -62.93 -42.21
C ALA A 228 -23.18 -61.82 -41.68
N GLU A 229 -22.21 -61.38 -42.48
CA GLU A 229 -21.31 -60.26 -42.14
C GLU A 229 -22.07 -58.93 -42.07
N LEU A 230 -23.02 -58.69 -42.99
CA LEU A 230 -23.88 -57.51 -42.99
C LEU A 230 -24.81 -57.47 -41.76
N ALA A 231 -25.42 -58.60 -41.40
CA ALA A 231 -26.25 -58.70 -40.19
C ALA A 231 -25.46 -58.40 -38.91
N LYS A 232 -24.20 -58.85 -38.85
CA LYS A 232 -23.29 -58.56 -37.74
C LYS A 232 -22.91 -57.07 -37.67
N ALA A 233 -22.61 -56.44 -38.81
CA ALA A 233 -22.32 -55.01 -38.89
C ALA A 233 -23.53 -54.15 -38.47
N GLN A 234 -24.74 -54.55 -38.88
CA GLN A 234 -25.98 -53.87 -38.46
C GLN A 234 -26.20 -53.94 -36.94
N ALA A 235 -26.00 -55.11 -36.33
CA ALA A 235 -26.12 -55.26 -34.87
C ALA A 235 -25.08 -54.40 -34.10
N GLN A 236 -23.89 -54.20 -34.66
CA GLN A 236 -22.87 -53.32 -34.07
C GLN A 236 -23.26 -51.84 -34.16
N LEU A 237 -23.84 -51.41 -35.29
CA LEU A 237 -24.38 -50.04 -35.45
C LEU A 237 -25.54 -49.76 -34.52
N ASP A 238 -26.46 -50.72 -34.35
CA ASP A 238 -27.59 -50.58 -33.41
C ASP A 238 -27.08 -50.45 -31.96
N GLY A 239 -26.02 -51.18 -31.61
CA GLY A 239 -25.34 -51.08 -30.32
C GLY A 239 -24.71 -49.71 -30.07
N LEU A 240 -23.96 -49.19 -31.06
CA LEU A 240 -23.33 -47.86 -31.01
C LEU A 240 -24.37 -46.73 -30.94
N ASN A 241 -25.45 -46.82 -31.71
CA ASN A 241 -26.56 -45.85 -31.68
C ASN A 241 -27.23 -45.80 -30.30
N LYS A 242 -27.40 -46.95 -29.64
CA LYS A 242 -27.97 -47.03 -28.28
C LYS A 242 -27.04 -46.41 -27.24
N GLU A 243 -25.73 -46.57 -27.39
CA GLU A 243 -24.73 -45.94 -26.52
C GLU A 243 -24.66 -44.42 -26.74
N LEU A 244 -24.74 -43.96 -27.99
CA LEU A 244 -24.80 -42.54 -28.34
C LEU A 244 -26.04 -41.85 -27.73
N ALA A 245 -27.20 -42.51 -27.78
CA ALA A 245 -28.44 -41.99 -27.18
C ALA A 245 -28.32 -41.82 -25.66
N ARG A 246 -27.58 -42.71 -24.97
CA ARG A 246 -27.29 -42.57 -23.53
C ARG A 246 -26.39 -41.37 -23.26
N VAL A 247 -25.31 -41.23 -24.01
CA VAL A 247 -24.37 -40.10 -23.89
C VAL A 247 -25.08 -38.76 -24.12
N VAL A 248 -25.98 -38.65 -25.11
CA VAL A 248 -26.78 -37.43 -25.34
C VAL A 248 -27.69 -37.11 -24.15
N THR A 249 -28.30 -38.14 -23.55
CA THR A 249 -29.18 -37.99 -22.38
C THR A 249 -28.41 -37.50 -21.15
N ASP A 250 -27.23 -38.07 -20.90
CA ASP A 250 -26.39 -37.69 -19.76
C ASP A 250 -25.80 -36.29 -19.94
N LYS A 251 -25.50 -35.87 -21.19
CA LYS A 251 -25.12 -34.50 -21.53
C LYS A 251 -26.20 -33.50 -21.11
N GLY A 252 -27.45 -33.76 -21.49
CA GLY A 252 -28.57 -32.87 -21.17
C GLY A 252 -28.79 -32.69 -19.67
N LYS A 253 -28.60 -33.75 -18.87
CA LYS A 253 -28.70 -33.67 -17.40
C LYS A 253 -27.59 -32.80 -16.78
N LEU A 254 -26.36 -32.94 -17.27
CA LEU A 254 -25.23 -32.14 -16.80
C LEU A 254 -25.36 -30.66 -17.19
N GLU A 255 -25.85 -30.37 -18.40
CA GLU A 255 -26.17 -29.00 -18.85
C GLU A 255 -27.25 -28.35 -17.99
N GLU A 256 -28.28 -29.10 -17.58
CA GLU A 256 -29.34 -28.62 -16.68
C GLU A 256 -28.80 -28.31 -15.28
N GLN A 257 -27.91 -29.14 -14.73
CA GLN A 257 -27.24 -28.89 -13.46
C GLN A 257 -26.33 -27.65 -13.51
N LEU A 258 -25.60 -27.48 -14.62
CA LEU A 258 -24.76 -26.31 -14.84
C LEU A 258 -25.60 -25.02 -14.93
N LYS A 259 -26.73 -25.08 -15.63
CA LYS A 259 -27.68 -23.97 -15.72
C LYS A 259 -28.28 -23.61 -14.36
N ALA A 260 -28.60 -24.60 -13.52
CA ALA A 260 -29.08 -24.36 -12.16
C ALA A 260 -28.01 -23.64 -11.29
N LEU A 261 -26.73 -24.00 -11.45
CA LEU A 261 -25.61 -23.31 -10.79
C LEU A 261 -25.36 -21.90 -11.33
N GLU A 262 -25.59 -21.67 -12.63
CA GLU A 262 -25.54 -20.34 -13.24
C GLU A 262 -26.67 -19.43 -12.74
N GLU A 263 -27.87 -19.97 -12.54
CA GLU A 263 -29.00 -19.24 -11.93
C GLU A 263 -28.74 -18.89 -10.45
N ILE A 264 -27.98 -19.71 -9.72
CA ILE A 264 -27.54 -19.42 -8.35
C ILE A 264 -26.51 -18.26 -8.32
N LYS A 265 -25.68 -18.13 -9.38
CA LYS A 265 -24.69 -17.03 -9.52
C LYS A 265 -25.31 -15.72 -10.03
N ALA A 266 -26.34 -15.81 -10.87
CA ALA A 266 -27.07 -14.68 -11.43
C ALA A 266 -28.24 -14.28 -10.51
N ALA A 267 -27.94 -13.61 -9.38
CA ALA A 267 -29.01 -13.06 -8.52
C ALA A 267 -29.93 -12.14 -9.33
N LYS A 268 -31.17 -12.60 -9.56
CA LYS A 268 -32.22 -11.93 -10.33
C LYS A 268 -32.59 -10.60 -9.63
N PRO A 269 -32.86 -9.51 -10.37
CA PRO A 269 -33.39 -8.29 -9.76
C PRO A 269 -34.75 -8.59 -9.13
N VAL A 270 -34.98 -8.08 -7.92
CA VAL A 270 -36.19 -8.31 -7.13
C VAL A 270 -36.81 -6.97 -6.76
N LYS A 271 -38.13 -6.90 -6.98
CA LYS A 271 -39.02 -5.88 -6.46
C LYS A 271 -39.57 -6.35 -5.13
N VAL A 272 -39.17 -5.69 -4.05
CA VAL A 272 -39.62 -5.96 -2.68
C VAL A 272 -40.67 -4.92 -2.30
N THR A 273 -41.91 -5.37 -2.07
CA THR A 273 -42.98 -4.53 -1.55
C THR A 273 -42.98 -4.61 -0.04
N LEU A 274 -42.93 -3.47 0.64
CA LEU A 274 -42.94 -3.37 2.10
C LEU A 274 -44.37 -3.42 2.65
N ALA A 275 -44.55 -4.01 3.82
CA ALA A 275 -45.85 -4.13 4.50
C ALA A 275 -46.55 -2.78 4.78
N GLN A 276 -45.77 -1.68 4.81
CA GLN A 276 -46.26 -0.31 5.04
C GLN A 276 -46.47 0.49 3.74
N GLY A 277 -46.41 -0.15 2.57
CA GLY A 277 -46.77 0.48 1.28
C GLY A 277 -45.62 1.10 0.47
N GLY A 278 -44.36 0.70 0.72
CA GLY A 278 -43.19 1.12 -0.08
C GLY A 278 -42.70 0.05 -1.05
N VAL A 279 -41.97 0.42 -2.11
CA VAL A 279 -41.38 -0.52 -3.08
C VAL A 279 -39.88 -0.30 -3.17
N VAL A 280 -39.10 -1.37 -3.02
CA VAL A 280 -37.64 -1.37 -3.18
C VAL A 280 -37.28 -2.29 -4.34
N VAL A 281 -36.70 -1.76 -5.41
CA VAL A 281 -36.25 -2.54 -6.56
C VAL A 281 -34.73 -2.58 -6.57
N GLY A 282 -34.14 -3.77 -6.56
CA GLY A 282 -32.69 -3.94 -6.55
C GLY A 282 -32.26 -5.40 -6.63
N LYS A 283 -30.98 -5.66 -6.40
CA LYS A 283 -30.40 -7.01 -6.47
C LYS A 283 -30.35 -7.63 -5.08
N VAL A 284 -30.92 -8.83 -4.90
CA VAL A 284 -30.80 -9.51 -3.60
C VAL A 284 -29.36 -9.97 -3.41
N VAL A 285 -28.71 -9.43 -2.40
CA VAL A 285 -27.32 -9.75 -2.03
C VAL A 285 -27.30 -10.84 -0.96
N LEU A 286 -28.35 -10.91 -0.14
CA LEU A 286 -28.48 -11.89 0.94
C LEU A 286 -29.95 -12.08 1.30
N GLU A 287 -30.44 -13.32 1.35
CA GLU A 287 -31.75 -13.67 1.90
C GLU A 287 -31.55 -14.67 3.04
N THR A 288 -32.10 -14.36 4.20
CA THR A 288 -32.12 -15.22 5.40
C THR A 288 -33.56 -15.29 5.91
N THR A 289 -33.82 -16.20 6.87
CA THR A 289 -35.13 -16.32 7.51
C THR A 289 -35.63 -15.02 8.14
N ASP A 290 -34.71 -14.18 8.61
CA ASP A 290 -35.05 -12.97 9.37
C ASP A 290 -34.87 -11.67 8.57
N VAL A 291 -34.05 -11.69 7.51
CA VAL A 291 -33.58 -10.49 6.81
C VAL A 291 -33.36 -10.73 5.32
N VAL A 292 -33.76 -9.77 4.49
CA VAL A 292 -33.42 -9.65 3.06
C VAL A 292 -32.58 -8.40 2.84
N ARG A 293 -31.39 -8.53 2.24
CA ARG A 293 -30.53 -7.41 1.84
C ARG A 293 -30.63 -7.19 0.34
N VAL A 294 -31.01 -5.98 -0.05
CA VAL A 294 -31.21 -5.58 -1.44
C VAL A 294 -30.23 -4.46 -1.77
N GLU A 295 -29.37 -4.69 -2.76
CA GLU A 295 -28.50 -3.68 -3.35
C GLU A 295 -29.30 -2.78 -4.29
N VAL A 296 -29.32 -1.49 -3.97
CA VAL A 296 -29.93 -0.41 -4.74
C VAL A 296 -28.85 0.62 -5.12
N PRO A 297 -29.09 1.58 -6.04
CA PRO A 297 -28.06 2.52 -6.48
C PRO A 297 -27.43 3.37 -5.35
N THR A 298 -28.17 3.59 -4.27
CA THR A 298 -27.73 4.38 -3.10
C THR A 298 -27.00 3.54 -2.04
N GLY A 299 -26.87 2.22 -2.24
CA GLY A 299 -26.18 1.30 -1.32
C GLY A 299 -26.96 0.01 -1.06
N VAL A 300 -26.58 -0.73 -0.03
CA VAL A 300 -27.28 -1.97 0.35
C VAL A 300 -28.29 -1.68 1.44
N ILE A 301 -29.58 -1.89 1.15
CA ILE A 301 -30.69 -1.79 2.10
C ILE A 301 -30.86 -3.15 2.79
N THR A 302 -31.06 -3.13 4.10
CA THR A 302 -31.36 -4.32 4.91
C THR A 302 -32.82 -4.23 5.35
N LEU A 303 -33.65 -5.19 4.94
CA LEU A 303 -35.08 -5.28 5.25
C LEU A 303 -35.32 -6.48 6.15
N LYS A 304 -36.03 -6.32 7.26
CA LYS A 304 -36.46 -7.48 8.07
C LYS A 304 -37.61 -8.21 7.38
N ARG A 305 -37.73 -9.53 7.57
CA ARG A 305 -38.71 -10.34 6.84
C ARG A 305 -40.17 -9.98 7.16
N ASP A 306 -40.44 -9.56 8.40
CA ASP A 306 -41.72 -9.03 8.87
C ASP A 306 -42.12 -7.68 8.23
N GLN A 307 -41.17 -6.98 7.61
CA GLN A 307 -41.39 -5.72 6.91
C GLN A 307 -41.71 -5.91 5.42
N ILE A 308 -41.65 -7.14 4.90
CA ILE A 308 -41.82 -7.47 3.49
C ILE A 308 -43.20 -8.07 3.26
N SER A 309 -43.99 -7.43 2.41
CA SER A 309 -45.31 -7.90 1.96
C SER A 309 -45.19 -8.91 0.81
N SER A 310 -44.35 -8.61 -0.19
CA SER A 310 -44.14 -9.51 -1.34
C SER A 310 -42.81 -9.26 -2.03
N MET A 311 -42.31 -10.27 -2.75
CA MET A 311 -41.14 -10.16 -3.63
C MET A 311 -41.52 -10.66 -5.03
N ALA A 312 -41.23 -9.87 -6.06
CA ALA A 312 -41.57 -10.18 -7.45
C ALA A 312 -40.46 -9.78 -8.43
N THR A 313 -40.53 -10.22 -9.68
CA THR A 313 -39.63 -9.77 -10.76
C THR A 313 -40.05 -8.38 -11.24
N PRO A 314 -39.15 -7.37 -11.27
CA PRO A 314 -39.48 -6.01 -11.72
C PRO A 314 -39.73 -5.94 -13.25
N THR A 315 -40.54 -4.99 -13.69
CA THR A 315 -40.85 -4.80 -15.13
C THR A 315 -39.70 -4.12 -15.88
N LYS A 316 -39.68 -4.23 -17.23
CA LYS A 316 -38.61 -3.65 -18.06
C LYS A 316 -38.52 -2.12 -17.94
N GLU A 317 -39.64 -1.41 -17.74
CA GLU A 317 -39.61 0.04 -17.52
C GLU A 317 -38.96 0.41 -16.17
N GLU A 318 -39.21 -0.35 -15.11
CA GLU A 318 -38.66 -0.10 -13.77
C GLU A 318 -37.13 -0.29 -13.72
N ILE A 319 -36.60 -1.23 -14.50
CA ILE A 319 -35.16 -1.47 -14.66
C ILE A 319 -34.49 -0.30 -15.41
N ALA A 320 -35.16 0.27 -16.42
CA ALA A 320 -34.64 1.40 -17.19
C ALA A 320 -34.57 2.69 -16.36
N GLU A 321 -35.57 2.95 -15.51
CA GLU A 321 -35.60 4.12 -14.62
C GLU A 321 -34.48 4.07 -13.57
N LEU A 322 -34.19 2.88 -13.03
CA LEU A 322 -33.06 2.62 -12.13
C LEU A 322 -31.70 2.90 -12.77
N ALA A 323 -31.53 2.50 -14.04
CA ALA A 323 -30.31 2.79 -14.79
C ALA A 323 -30.12 4.29 -15.02
N LYS A 324 -31.22 5.03 -15.27
CA LYS A 324 -31.23 6.47 -15.45
C LYS A 324 -30.86 7.23 -14.15
N GLN A 325 -31.45 6.85 -13.03
CA GLN A 325 -31.13 7.44 -11.72
C GLN A 325 -29.66 7.20 -11.32
N ARG A 326 -29.11 6.03 -11.66
CA ARG A 326 -27.69 5.72 -11.44
C ARG A 326 -26.78 6.64 -12.26
N MET A 327 -27.11 6.89 -13.53
CA MET A 327 -26.35 7.81 -14.39
C MET A 327 -26.40 9.26 -13.86
N GLU A 328 -27.54 9.73 -13.35
CA GLU A 328 -27.67 11.07 -12.76
C GLU A 328 -26.89 11.24 -11.45
N LEU A 329 -26.89 10.22 -10.57
CA LEU A 329 -26.09 10.21 -9.34
C LEU A 329 -24.59 10.20 -9.62
N GLU A 330 -24.15 9.43 -10.61
CA GLU A 330 -22.75 9.42 -11.05
C GLU A 330 -22.33 10.77 -11.66
N ALA A 331 -23.21 11.43 -12.41
CA ALA A 331 -22.95 12.76 -12.96
C ALA A 331 -22.79 13.82 -11.85
N ARG A 332 -23.69 13.84 -10.85
CA ARG A 332 -23.59 14.74 -9.69
C ARG A 332 -22.33 14.49 -8.85
N ALA A 333 -21.94 13.23 -8.67
CA ALA A 333 -20.72 12.88 -7.96
C ALA A 333 -19.45 13.34 -8.71
N ARG A 334 -19.46 13.28 -10.05
CA ARG A 334 -18.37 13.83 -10.89
C ARG A 334 -18.31 15.36 -10.79
N GLU A 335 -19.45 16.03 -10.81
CA GLU A 335 -19.52 17.50 -10.69
C GLU A 335 -19.03 17.99 -9.31
N PHE A 336 -19.41 17.29 -8.23
CA PHE A 336 -18.90 17.58 -6.88
C PHE A 336 -17.38 17.39 -6.76
N LYS A 337 -16.84 16.31 -7.36
CA LYS A 337 -15.40 16.10 -7.44
C LYS A 337 -14.70 17.17 -8.28
N ARG A 338 -15.33 17.64 -9.36
CA ARG A 338 -14.80 18.72 -10.21
C ARG A 338 -14.71 20.04 -9.45
N ARG A 339 -15.76 20.45 -8.74
CA ARG A 339 -15.75 21.67 -7.91
C ARG A 339 -14.69 21.62 -6.81
N LYS A 340 -14.53 20.46 -6.15
CA LYS A 340 -13.49 20.27 -5.12
C LYS A 340 -12.07 20.32 -5.71
N ALA A 341 -11.89 19.83 -6.94
CA ALA A 341 -10.62 19.92 -7.67
C ALA A 341 -10.34 21.36 -8.15
N GLU A 342 -11.37 22.09 -8.57
CA GLU A 342 -11.28 23.52 -8.93
C GLU A 342 -10.88 24.38 -7.72
N GLU A 343 -11.52 24.18 -6.56
CA GLU A 343 -11.16 24.85 -5.29
C GLU A 343 -9.72 24.53 -4.86
N SER A 344 -9.29 23.27 -4.99
CA SER A 344 -7.91 22.86 -4.65
C SER A 344 -6.87 23.39 -5.64
N ALA A 345 -7.25 23.57 -6.92
CA ALA A 345 -6.39 24.13 -7.95
C ALA A 345 -6.22 25.66 -7.81
N GLU A 346 -7.22 26.34 -7.26
CA GLU A 346 -7.17 27.78 -6.98
C GLU A 346 -6.29 28.07 -5.75
N GLU A 347 -6.36 27.24 -4.70
CA GLU A 347 -5.40 27.26 -3.58
C GLU A 347 -3.96 26.93 -4.05
N ALA A 348 -3.79 25.97 -4.98
CA ALA A 348 -2.47 25.63 -5.53
C ALA A 348 -1.85 26.76 -6.38
N LYS A 349 -2.68 27.55 -7.10
CA LYS A 349 -2.21 28.72 -7.88
C LYS A 349 -1.71 29.86 -7.00
N GLU A 350 -2.22 29.99 -5.77
CA GLU A 350 -1.75 30.99 -4.82
C GLU A 350 -0.38 30.63 -4.22
N VAL A 351 -0.12 29.32 -4.05
CA VAL A 351 1.18 28.78 -3.60
C VAL A 351 2.25 28.80 -4.71
N ALA A 352 1.85 28.66 -5.98
CA ALA A 352 2.75 28.62 -7.14
C ALA A 352 3.38 29.98 -7.54
N LYS A 353 3.04 31.10 -6.87
CA LYS A 353 3.66 32.42 -7.13
C LYS A 353 5.05 32.59 -6.50
N VAL A 354 5.58 31.59 -5.80
CA VAL A 354 6.96 31.62 -5.28
C VAL A 354 7.87 30.92 -6.29
N GLU A 355 8.53 31.72 -7.13
CA GLU A 355 9.48 31.26 -8.14
C GLU A 355 10.76 30.74 -7.45
N VAL A 356 10.94 29.42 -7.41
CA VAL A 356 12.17 28.77 -6.94
C VAL A 356 13.09 28.55 -8.13
N LYS A 357 14.20 29.31 -8.19
CA LYS A 357 15.31 29.03 -9.11
C LYS A 357 15.99 27.71 -8.70
N VAL A 358 15.84 26.67 -9.51
CA VAL A 358 16.58 25.41 -9.36
C VAL A 358 18.00 25.59 -9.89
N PRO A 359 19.06 25.30 -9.10
CA PRO A 359 20.43 25.37 -9.58
C PRO A 359 20.74 24.16 -10.47
N LYS A 360 21.33 24.41 -11.65
CA LYS A 360 21.90 23.36 -12.51
C LYS A 360 23.13 22.77 -11.82
N PHE A 361 23.10 21.50 -11.45
CA PHE A 361 24.26 20.81 -10.91
C PHE A 361 25.20 20.39 -12.06
N PRO A 362 26.52 20.63 -11.95
CA PRO A 362 27.47 20.07 -12.89
C PRO A 362 27.53 18.55 -12.73
N LEU A 363 27.55 17.82 -13.85
CA LEU A 363 27.79 16.36 -13.86
C LEU A 363 29.03 16.03 -13.01
N PRO A 364 28.99 14.98 -12.16
CA PRO A 364 30.18 14.53 -11.46
C PRO A 364 31.28 14.20 -12.48
N ALA A 365 32.46 14.81 -12.32
CA ALA A 365 33.61 14.50 -13.16
C ALA A 365 33.96 13.00 -13.10
N GLU A 366 34.46 12.44 -14.22
CA GLU A 366 35.00 11.08 -14.26
C GLU A 366 35.98 10.86 -13.11
N ILE A 367 35.85 9.73 -12.42
CA ILE A 367 36.70 9.42 -11.26
C ILE A 367 37.83 8.48 -11.67
N VAL A 368 39.01 8.69 -11.10
CA VAL A 368 40.12 7.75 -11.28
C VAL A 368 39.83 6.49 -10.47
N GLY A 369 39.49 5.39 -11.15
CA GLY A 369 39.20 4.10 -10.52
C GLY A 369 38.91 2.99 -11.53
N LYS A 370 39.40 1.77 -11.26
CA LYS A 370 39.07 0.57 -12.04
C LYS A 370 38.00 -0.24 -11.31
N GLY A 371 37.12 -0.91 -12.05
CA GLY A 371 36.03 -1.70 -11.48
C GLY A 371 34.86 -0.82 -11.01
N ILE A 372 34.12 -1.31 -10.02
CA ILE A 372 32.90 -0.67 -9.53
C ILE A 372 33.21 0.14 -8.27
N VAL A 373 32.86 1.42 -8.29
CA VAL A 373 33.17 2.34 -7.19
C VAL A 373 31.89 3.07 -6.77
N ILE A 374 31.64 3.06 -5.45
CA ILE A 374 30.58 3.86 -4.84
C ILE A 374 31.18 5.14 -4.30
N LYS A 375 30.74 6.29 -4.82
CA LYS A 375 31.22 7.61 -4.39
C LYS A 375 30.15 8.66 -4.59
N ASN A 376 30.08 9.65 -3.70
CA ASN A 376 29.12 10.77 -3.82
C ASN A 376 27.67 10.30 -4.03
N LYS A 377 27.25 9.24 -3.34
CA LYS A 377 25.92 8.61 -3.50
C LYS A 377 25.60 8.16 -4.94
N ARG A 378 26.63 7.82 -5.72
CA ARG A 378 26.53 7.32 -7.10
C ARG A 378 27.37 6.07 -7.30
N ILE A 379 27.08 5.38 -8.41
CA ILE A 379 27.77 4.19 -8.89
C ILE A 379 28.63 4.59 -10.08
N TYR A 380 29.89 4.15 -10.11
CA TYR A 380 30.79 4.35 -11.23
C TYR A 380 31.35 3.00 -11.68
N ILE A 381 31.47 2.81 -12.98
CA ILE A 381 32.12 1.65 -13.59
C ILE A 381 33.32 2.14 -14.40
N ASN A 382 34.50 1.71 -14.01
CA ASN A 382 35.77 2.10 -14.64
C ASN A 382 35.93 3.63 -14.78
N GLY A 383 35.45 4.37 -13.77
CA GLY A 383 35.56 5.82 -13.71
C GLY A 383 34.39 6.61 -14.31
N SER A 384 33.57 5.99 -15.16
CA SER A 384 32.37 6.60 -15.71
C SER A 384 31.17 6.42 -14.78
N LEU A 385 30.36 7.46 -14.64
CA LEU A 385 29.08 7.40 -13.93
C LEU A 385 28.19 6.32 -14.54
N PHE A 386 27.44 5.59 -13.72
CA PHE A 386 26.55 4.52 -14.19
C PHE A 386 25.16 4.69 -13.60
N PHE A 387 24.22 5.12 -14.44
CA PHE A 387 22.79 5.17 -14.12
C PHE A 387 22.12 3.84 -14.49
N ILE A 388 21.43 3.23 -13.53
CA ILE A 388 20.75 1.94 -13.74
C ILE A 388 19.47 2.17 -14.55
N LYS A 389 19.43 1.61 -15.76
CA LYS A 389 18.26 1.47 -16.62
C LYS A 389 17.88 0.00 -16.64
N GLY A 390 17.16 -0.40 -15.59
CA GLY A 390 17.00 -1.78 -15.19
C GLY A 390 15.68 -2.41 -15.62
N ILE A 391 15.69 -3.74 -15.74
CA ILE A 391 14.49 -4.57 -15.88
C ILE A 391 14.57 -5.74 -14.89
N ALA A 392 13.48 -6.02 -14.19
CA ALA A 392 13.33 -7.23 -13.40
C ALA A 392 13.09 -8.43 -14.34
N TYR A 393 13.74 -9.55 -14.06
CA TYR A 393 13.71 -10.72 -14.92
C TYR A 393 13.57 -12.01 -14.11
N GLY A 394 12.34 -12.51 -14.05
CA GLY A 394 12.01 -13.87 -13.60
C GLY A 394 11.94 -14.88 -14.74
N ILE A 395 11.92 -16.18 -14.39
CA ILE A 395 11.81 -17.30 -15.35
C ILE A 395 10.41 -17.90 -15.48
N SER A 396 9.39 -17.12 -15.13
CA SER A 396 8.00 -17.56 -15.14
C SER A 396 7.52 -17.79 -16.58
N MET A 397 7.17 -19.03 -16.88
CA MET A 397 6.60 -19.46 -18.15
C MET A 397 5.41 -20.39 -17.87
N PRO A 398 4.46 -20.55 -18.81
CA PRO A 398 3.36 -21.48 -18.65
C PRO A 398 3.85 -22.89 -18.27
N GLY A 399 3.33 -23.43 -17.16
CA GLY A 399 3.66 -24.75 -16.65
C GLY A 399 4.98 -24.85 -15.88
N LEU A 400 5.71 -23.74 -15.65
CA LEU A 400 6.88 -23.71 -14.78
C LEU A 400 6.53 -23.09 -13.41
N PRO A 401 6.93 -23.73 -12.28
CA PRO A 401 6.82 -23.11 -10.97
C PRO A 401 7.73 -21.86 -10.86
N PRO A 402 7.48 -20.96 -9.90
CA PRO A 402 8.40 -19.87 -9.57
C PRO A 402 9.79 -20.38 -9.16
N GLY A 403 10.74 -19.44 -9.10
CA GLY A 403 12.16 -19.70 -8.83
C GLY A 403 12.51 -20.62 -7.65
N VAL A 404 13.78 -21.03 -7.63
CA VAL A 404 14.47 -21.90 -6.64
C VAL A 404 13.92 -23.34 -6.49
N GLU A 405 12.62 -23.59 -6.54
CA GLU A 405 12.09 -24.96 -6.67
C GLU A 405 12.07 -25.41 -8.14
N GLY A 406 13.24 -25.78 -8.67
CA GLY A 406 13.32 -26.60 -9.89
C GLY A 406 14.27 -26.11 -10.99
N GLY A 407 15.11 -25.11 -10.73
CA GLY A 407 16.21 -24.71 -11.62
C GLY A 407 15.76 -24.44 -13.06
N GLY A 408 14.59 -23.84 -13.28
CA GLY A 408 13.85 -23.86 -14.54
C GLY A 408 14.55 -23.33 -15.78
N PHE A 409 15.69 -22.62 -15.65
CA PHE A 409 16.49 -22.15 -16.78
C PHE A 409 16.82 -23.23 -17.81
N HIS A 410 17.14 -24.46 -17.39
CA HIS A 410 17.46 -25.56 -18.31
C HIS A 410 16.24 -26.10 -19.07
N LYS A 411 15.02 -25.76 -18.62
CA LYS A 411 13.76 -26.13 -19.28
C LYS A 411 13.35 -25.13 -20.36
N ILE A 412 13.99 -23.95 -20.38
CA ILE A 412 13.73 -22.90 -21.36
C ILE A 412 14.88 -22.91 -22.37
N PRO A 413 14.60 -22.95 -23.69
CA PRO A 413 15.66 -22.90 -24.69
C PRO A 413 16.52 -21.63 -24.56
N THR A 414 17.84 -21.78 -24.66
CA THR A 414 18.80 -20.65 -24.60
C THR A 414 18.48 -19.52 -25.59
N SER A 415 17.90 -19.86 -26.75
CA SER A 415 17.48 -18.89 -27.77
C SER A 415 16.40 -17.92 -27.29
N VAL A 416 15.58 -18.30 -26.31
CA VAL A 416 14.58 -17.41 -25.69
C VAL A 416 15.28 -16.32 -24.89
N PHE A 417 16.26 -16.71 -24.06
CA PHE A 417 17.07 -15.76 -23.28
C PHE A 417 17.91 -14.86 -24.17
N GLU A 418 18.51 -15.41 -25.21
CA GLU A 418 19.28 -14.63 -26.20
C GLU A 418 18.39 -13.59 -26.89
N ASN A 419 17.16 -13.98 -27.28
CA ASN A 419 16.19 -13.06 -27.85
C ASN A 419 15.79 -11.97 -26.85
N ASP A 420 15.49 -12.33 -25.60
CA ASP A 420 15.16 -11.39 -24.53
C ASP A 420 16.29 -10.36 -24.34
N PHE A 421 17.53 -10.81 -24.18
CA PHE A 421 18.66 -9.91 -23.91
C PHE A 421 19.00 -9.00 -25.10
N ARG A 422 18.82 -9.50 -26.32
CA ARG A 422 18.89 -8.66 -27.53
C ARG A 422 17.83 -7.57 -27.50
N MET A 423 16.56 -7.93 -27.27
CA MET A 423 15.46 -6.97 -27.22
C MET A 423 15.63 -5.96 -26.07
N MET A 424 16.14 -6.40 -24.92
CA MET A 424 16.45 -5.52 -23.79
C MET A 424 17.49 -4.46 -24.19
N LYS A 425 18.59 -4.89 -24.84
CA LYS A 425 19.63 -3.97 -25.32
C LYS A 425 19.07 -2.96 -26.33
N GLU A 426 18.23 -3.40 -27.26
CA GLU A 426 17.53 -2.54 -28.24
C GLU A 426 16.58 -1.53 -27.55
N THR A 427 15.97 -1.93 -26.44
CA THR A 427 15.11 -1.09 -25.57
C THR A 427 15.91 -0.07 -24.74
N GLY A 428 17.26 -0.08 -24.82
CA GLY A 428 18.11 0.82 -24.04
C GLY A 428 18.27 0.41 -22.58
N ILE A 429 17.82 -0.80 -22.20
CA ILE A 429 18.10 -1.41 -20.90
C ILE A 429 19.60 -1.70 -20.82
N ASN A 430 20.21 -1.41 -19.68
CA ASN A 430 21.63 -1.69 -19.42
C ASN A 430 21.86 -2.67 -18.27
N THR A 431 20.82 -2.97 -17.48
CA THR A 431 20.94 -3.80 -16.28
C THR A 431 19.75 -4.74 -16.15
N ILE A 432 20.01 -6.00 -15.79
CA ILE A 432 19.01 -7.01 -15.46
C ILE A 432 19.06 -7.25 -13.95
N ARG A 433 17.90 -7.33 -13.28
CA ARG A 433 17.79 -7.76 -11.89
C ARG A 433 17.13 -9.14 -11.83
N THR A 434 17.73 -10.08 -11.12
CA THR A 434 17.23 -11.46 -11.00
C THR A 434 16.74 -11.76 -9.59
N TYR A 435 15.99 -12.86 -9.44
CA TYR A 435 15.48 -13.36 -8.16
C TYR A 435 16.18 -14.64 -7.68
N GLU A 436 17.08 -15.16 -8.52
CA GLU A 436 17.91 -16.32 -8.24
C GLU A 436 19.25 -16.22 -9.01
N PRO A 437 20.28 -17.00 -8.62
CA PRO A 437 21.55 -17.06 -9.34
C PRO A 437 21.36 -17.57 -10.78
N LEU A 438 22.05 -16.95 -11.73
CA LEU A 438 22.00 -17.34 -13.13
C LEU A 438 23.01 -18.45 -13.44
N PRO A 439 22.69 -19.40 -14.34
CA PRO A 439 23.69 -20.32 -14.87
C PRO A 439 24.72 -19.58 -15.74
N ASP A 440 25.92 -20.14 -15.85
CA ASP A 440 27.06 -19.56 -16.57
C ASP A 440 26.70 -19.18 -18.02
N SER A 441 25.91 -20.00 -18.70
CA SER A 441 25.48 -19.76 -20.08
C SER A 441 24.64 -18.49 -20.24
N LEU A 442 23.87 -18.10 -19.23
CA LEU A 442 23.12 -16.85 -19.27
C LEU A 442 23.98 -15.65 -18.91
N LEU A 443 24.94 -15.81 -17.99
CA LEU A 443 25.94 -14.77 -17.73
C LEU A 443 26.79 -14.48 -18.97
N ASP A 444 27.14 -15.51 -19.75
CA ASP A 444 27.83 -15.37 -21.04
C ASP A 444 27.01 -14.55 -22.03
N LEU A 445 25.69 -14.78 -22.10
CA LEU A 445 24.79 -13.99 -22.95
C LEU A 445 24.66 -12.54 -22.46
N ILE A 446 24.56 -12.31 -21.14
CA ILE A 446 24.53 -10.96 -20.58
C ILE A 446 25.81 -10.19 -20.96
N GLU A 447 26.99 -10.83 -20.88
CA GLU A 447 28.25 -10.24 -21.34
C GLU A 447 28.25 -10.00 -22.85
N LYS A 448 27.75 -10.94 -23.65
CA LYS A 448 27.64 -10.83 -25.12
C LYS A 448 26.84 -9.59 -25.55
N TYR A 449 25.76 -9.27 -24.84
CA TYR A 449 24.91 -8.10 -25.13
C TYR A 449 25.32 -6.84 -24.38
N ASP A 450 26.47 -6.85 -23.69
CA ASP A 450 26.96 -5.72 -22.91
C ASP A 450 25.87 -5.19 -21.94
N LEU A 451 25.27 -6.14 -21.22
CA LEU A 451 24.34 -5.89 -20.13
C LEU A 451 25.05 -6.11 -18.79
N LYS A 452 24.52 -5.50 -17.75
CA LYS A 452 24.93 -5.71 -16.37
C LYS A 452 23.89 -6.54 -15.62
N VAL A 453 24.28 -7.20 -14.53
CA VAL A 453 23.36 -7.97 -13.69
C VAL A 453 23.48 -7.60 -12.21
N ILE A 454 22.33 -7.38 -11.60
CA ILE A 454 22.12 -7.38 -10.15
C ILE A 454 21.69 -8.80 -9.81
N GLU A 455 22.64 -9.64 -9.42
CA GLU A 455 22.39 -11.07 -9.22
C GLU A 455 21.92 -11.33 -7.78
N GLN A 456 20.75 -11.93 -7.62
CA GLN A 456 20.27 -12.39 -6.32
C GLN A 456 20.99 -13.68 -5.92
N VAL A 457 21.84 -13.60 -4.88
CA VAL A 457 22.74 -14.71 -4.52
C VAL A 457 22.18 -15.66 -3.46
N VAL A 458 21.16 -15.20 -2.73
CA VAL A 458 20.49 -15.97 -1.67
C VAL A 458 19.08 -15.42 -1.45
N TYR A 459 18.16 -16.24 -0.97
CA TYR A 459 16.80 -15.81 -0.66
C TYR A 459 16.38 -16.33 0.71
N PRO A 460 16.59 -15.59 1.81
CA PRO A 460 15.96 -15.93 3.07
C PRO A 460 14.45 -15.69 2.96
N SER A 461 13.66 -16.75 3.12
CA SER A 461 12.20 -16.73 2.98
C SER A 461 11.48 -16.51 4.32
N ALA A 462 10.15 -16.42 4.28
CA ALA A 462 9.26 -16.33 5.45
C ALA A 462 9.37 -17.56 6.35
N TYR A 463 9.83 -18.69 5.79
CA TYR A 463 10.06 -19.95 6.49
C TYR A 463 11.49 -20.09 7.02
N THR A 464 12.33 -19.07 6.86
CA THR A 464 13.67 -19.06 7.47
C THR A 464 13.52 -19.02 8.99
N ASP A 465 14.10 -19.99 9.67
CA ASP A 465 14.24 -19.99 11.11
C ASP A 465 15.47 -19.17 11.52
N TYR A 466 15.21 -17.95 12.01
CA TYR A 466 16.26 -17.03 12.48
C TYR A 466 16.84 -17.43 13.84
N ALA A 467 16.32 -18.46 14.49
CA ALA A 467 16.93 -19.09 15.66
C ALA A 467 17.81 -20.30 15.27
N SER A 468 17.68 -20.85 14.06
CA SER A 468 18.48 -22.00 13.61
C SER A 468 19.85 -21.59 13.09
N LYS A 469 20.89 -21.80 13.90
CA LYS A 469 22.29 -21.54 13.49
C LYS A 469 22.68 -22.33 12.24
N GLU A 470 22.19 -23.56 12.10
CA GLU A 470 22.45 -24.43 10.95
C GLU A 470 21.87 -23.84 9.67
N GLN A 471 20.60 -23.41 9.69
CA GLN A 471 19.94 -22.82 8.52
C GLN A 471 20.59 -21.50 8.11
N LEU A 472 20.85 -20.61 9.08
CA LEU A 472 21.52 -19.33 8.83
C LEU A 472 22.95 -19.52 8.29
N THR A 473 23.68 -20.51 8.79
CA THR A 473 25.01 -20.87 8.26
C THR A 473 24.90 -21.40 6.83
N SER A 474 23.89 -22.21 6.53
CA SER A 474 23.65 -22.73 5.18
C SER A 474 23.35 -21.62 4.18
N LEU A 475 22.49 -20.65 4.53
CA LEU A 475 22.17 -19.49 3.69
C LEU A 475 23.40 -18.62 3.40
N LYS A 476 24.25 -18.34 4.39
CA LYS A 476 25.52 -17.63 4.19
C LYS A 476 26.46 -18.40 3.25
N ARG A 477 26.52 -19.73 3.40
CA ARG A 477 27.31 -20.59 2.50
C ARG A 477 26.77 -20.54 1.06
N ILE A 478 25.46 -20.63 0.86
CA ILE A 478 24.83 -20.51 -0.46
C ILE A 478 25.22 -19.18 -1.14
N ALA A 479 25.03 -18.06 -0.44
CA ALA A 479 25.43 -16.74 -0.95
C ALA A 479 26.92 -16.69 -1.34
N THR A 480 27.80 -17.14 -0.44
CA THR A 480 29.24 -17.05 -0.67
C THR A 480 29.75 -17.98 -1.78
N GLU A 481 29.16 -19.15 -1.97
CA GLU A 481 29.54 -20.04 -3.08
C GLU A 481 29.15 -19.47 -4.45
N VAL A 482 27.96 -18.86 -4.56
CA VAL A 482 27.55 -18.15 -5.79
C VAL A 482 28.53 -17.00 -6.09
N VAL A 483 28.82 -16.17 -5.09
CA VAL A 483 29.77 -15.05 -5.22
C VAL A 483 31.17 -15.53 -5.62
N LYS A 484 31.71 -16.59 -4.99
CA LYS A 484 33.02 -17.16 -5.37
C LYS A 484 33.06 -17.56 -6.84
N LYS A 485 31.96 -18.15 -7.33
CA LYS A 485 31.83 -18.63 -8.70
C LYS A 485 31.73 -17.47 -9.70
N HIS A 486 30.92 -16.45 -9.41
CA HIS A 486 30.56 -15.42 -10.40
C HIS A 486 31.34 -14.09 -10.27
N LYS A 487 32.05 -13.81 -9.17
CA LYS A 487 32.71 -12.51 -8.94
C LYS A 487 33.73 -12.05 -9.99
N ASN A 488 34.24 -12.95 -10.83
CA ASN A 488 35.17 -12.60 -11.89
C ASN A 488 34.48 -12.31 -13.25
N ARG A 489 33.15 -12.46 -13.32
CA ARG A 489 32.34 -12.16 -14.50
C ARG A 489 32.20 -10.64 -14.66
N LYS A 490 32.39 -10.14 -15.88
CA LYS A 490 32.38 -8.69 -16.19
C LYS A 490 30.98 -8.09 -16.15
N CYS A 491 29.95 -8.93 -16.28
CA CYS A 491 28.56 -8.50 -16.25
C CYS A 491 28.04 -8.23 -14.83
N ILE A 492 28.67 -8.76 -13.77
CA ILE A 492 28.20 -8.50 -12.40
C ILE A 492 28.33 -7.02 -12.07
N LEU A 493 27.21 -6.41 -11.68
CA LEU A 493 27.17 -5.04 -11.17
C LEU A 493 27.22 -5.01 -9.64
N MET A 494 26.41 -5.84 -9.01
CA MET A 494 26.30 -5.93 -7.55
C MET A 494 25.56 -7.20 -7.14
N TRP A 495 25.74 -7.59 -5.89
CA TRP A 495 25.07 -8.74 -5.28
C TRP A 495 23.80 -8.30 -4.56
N SER A 496 22.68 -8.98 -4.80
CA SER A 496 21.44 -8.78 -4.04
C SER A 496 21.23 -9.92 -3.04
N ILE A 497 20.97 -9.57 -1.78
CA ILE A 497 20.84 -10.54 -0.69
C ILE A 497 19.40 -10.74 -0.21
N TRP A 498 18.44 -9.95 -0.72
CA TRP A 498 17.02 -10.08 -0.37
C TRP A 498 16.07 -9.41 -1.38
N ASN A 499 14.84 -9.93 -1.50
CA ASN A 499 13.68 -9.29 -2.16
C ASN A 499 12.50 -9.01 -1.21
N ASP A 500 11.93 -7.80 -1.26
CA ASP A 500 10.80 -7.33 -0.41
C ASP A 500 11.07 -7.20 1.09
N ALA A 501 12.30 -6.93 1.53
CA ALA A 501 12.67 -6.94 2.95
C ALA A 501 11.80 -6.00 3.80
N PRO A 502 11.25 -6.47 4.95
CA PRO A 502 11.18 -7.84 5.50
C PRO A 502 9.91 -8.63 5.12
N PHE A 503 9.08 -8.11 4.24
CA PHE A 503 7.81 -8.72 3.87
C PHE A 503 7.95 -9.76 2.76
N LEU A 504 7.05 -10.72 2.81
CA LEU A 504 6.66 -11.64 1.77
C LEU A 504 5.13 -11.67 1.82
N TYR A 505 4.51 -11.69 0.65
CA TYR A 505 3.06 -11.58 0.54
C TYR A 505 2.31 -12.86 0.99
N ASP A 506 3.03 -13.97 1.24
CA ASP A 506 2.47 -15.28 1.64
C ASP A 506 2.61 -15.56 3.15
N GLU A 507 1.64 -16.21 3.80
CA GLU A 507 1.74 -16.55 5.24
C GLU A 507 2.91 -17.52 5.55
N PRO A 508 3.75 -17.22 6.56
CA PRO A 508 3.58 -16.19 7.60
C PRO A 508 4.14 -14.79 7.26
N GLY A 509 4.72 -14.61 6.08
CA GLY A 509 4.96 -13.33 5.39
C GLY A 509 6.04 -12.43 5.96
N ASN A 510 6.19 -12.33 7.27
CA ASN A 510 7.15 -11.42 7.89
C ASN A 510 7.83 -12.11 9.07
N PRO A 511 9.17 -12.27 9.07
CA PRO A 511 9.87 -12.90 10.18
C PRO A 511 10.01 -11.99 11.41
N ILE A 512 9.84 -10.67 11.27
CA ILE A 512 10.09 -9.71 12.35
C ILE A 512 9.14 -9.89 13.56
N PRO A 513 7.81 -10.07 13.39
CA PRO A 513 6.93 -10.36 14.51
C PRO A 513 7.31 -11.61 15.33
N HIS A 514 7.99 -12.58 14.70
CA HIS A 514 8.38 -13.83 15.35
C HIS A 514 9.76 -13.78 16.01
N TYR A 515 10.76 -13.22 15.31
CA TYR A 515 12.16 -13.24 15.75
C TYR A 515 12.70 -11.89 16.23
N GLY A 516 11.99 -10.80 15.97
CA GLY A 516 12.40 -9.44 16.29
C GLY A 516 13.27 -8.78 15.20
N PHE A 517 13.23 -7.44 15.17
CA PHE A 517 13.95 -6.65 14.16
C PHE A 517 15.45 -6.90 14.18
N ASP A 518 16.05 -6.90 15.38
CA ASP A 518 17.50 -7.04 15.54
C ASP A 518 18.01 -8.39 15.05
N ALA A 519 17.29 -9.49 15.31
CA ALA A 519 17.69 -10.82 14.87
C ALA A 519 17.75 -10.89 13.33
N VAL A 520 16.69 -10.42 12.67
CA VAL A 520 16.61 -10.41 11.20
C VAL A 520 17.66 -9.46 10.62
N ASN A 521 17.76 -8.22 11.12
CA ASN A 521 18.72 -7.23 10.62
C ASN A 521 20.17 -7.65 10.82
N ASN A 522 20.49 -8.24 11.97
CA ASN A 522 21.84 -8.75 12.25
C ASN A 522 22.18 -9.91 11.31
N PHE A 523 21.24 -10.84 11.05
CA PHE A 523 21.50 -11.90 10.09
C PHE A 523 21.75 -11.36 8.67
N MET A 524 20.98 -10.36 8.23
CA MET A 524 21.22 -9.70 6.94
C MET A 524 22.61 -9.05 6.89
N LYS A 525 23.04 -8.44 8.00
CA LYS A 525 24.40 -7.91 8.14
C LYS A 525 25.46 -9.02 8.10
N GLU A 526 25.20 -10.17 8.69
CA GLU A 526 26.11 -11.33 8.63
C GLU A 526 26.26 -11.87 7.21
N ILE A 527 25.17 -11.96 6.42
CA ILE A 527 25.26 -12.32 5.00
C ILE A 527 26.10 -11.28 4.24
N TYR A 528 25.83 -9.99 4.44
CA TYR A 528 26.61 -8.91 3.85
C TYR A 528 28.11 -9.09 4.16
N LEU A 529 28.47 -9.25 5.43
CA LEU A 529 29.86 -9.41 5.85
C LEU A 529 30.51 -10.66 5.23
N ALA A 530 29.81 -11.79 5.20
CA ALA A 530 30.30 -13.02 4.58
C ALA A 530 30.58 -12.84 3.07
N ILE A 531 29.72 -12.10 2.36
CA ILE A 531 29.96 -11.75 0.95
C ILE A 531 31.18 -10.84 0.81
N LYS A 532 31.30 -9.78 1.64
CA LYS A 532 32.44 -8.84 1.58
C LYS A 532 33.78 -9.52 1.92
N GLU A 533 33.79 -10.59 2.69
CA GLU A 533 34.99 -11.40 2.95
C GLU A 533 35.50 -12.08 1.67
N VAL A 534 34.58 -12.56 0.83
CA VAL A 534 34.88 -13.28 -0.41
C VAL A 534 35.12 -12.34 -1.59
N ASP A 535 34.38 -11.23 -1.63
CA ASP A 535 34.40 -10.25 -2.71
C ASP A 535 34.31 -8.81 -2.16
N LYS A 536 35.44 -8.10 -2.23
CA LYS A 536 35.55 -6.70 -1.85
C LYS A 536 35.27 -5.75 -3.01
N SER A 537 35.18 -6.27 -4.24
CA SER A 537 35.17 -5.49 -5.46
C SER A 537 33.77 -5.08 -5.91
N HIS A 538 32.75 -5.91 -5.66
CA HIS A 538 31.37 -5.59 -5.99
C HIS A 538 30.61 -5.02 -4.78
N PRO A 539 29.69 -4.06 -5.00
CA PRO A 539 28.72 -3.62 -4.01
C PRO A 539 27.73 -4.73 -3.65
N VAL A 540 27.16 -4.63 -2.45
CA VAL A 540 26.03 -5.46 -2.02
C VAL A 540 24.80 -4.58 -1.77
N THR A 541 23.64 -5.01 -2.28
CA THR A 541 22.33 -4.37 -2.13
C THR A 541 21.29 -5.36 -1.59
N ALA A 542 20.10 -4.85 -1.27
CA ALA A 542 18.87 -5.59 -1.04
C ALA A 542 17.70 -4.77 -1.58
N ALA A 543 16.54 -5.40 -1.77
CA ALA A 543 15.31 -4.70 -2.12
C ALA A 543 14.39 -4.57 -0.89
N ASN A 544 14.30 -3.34 -0.36
CA ASN A 544 13.47 -3.02 0.79
C ASN A 544 12.11 -2.44 0.38
N ILE A 545 11.11 -2.49 1.26
CA ILE A 545 9.84 -1.80 1.00
C ILE A 545 9.86 -0.38 1.58
N LEU A 546 9.37 0.58 0.79
CA LEU A 546 9.27 1.99 1.19
C LEU A 546 8.12 2.21 2.19
N ASN A 547 8.28 3.19 3.10
CA ASN A 547 7.24 3.67 4.02
C ASN A 547 6.71 2.67 5.05
N VAL A 548 7.46 1.60 5.36
CA VAL A 548 7.11 0.71 6.48
C VAL A 548 7.91 1.09 7.73
N GLU A 549 7.21 1.67 8.72
CA GLU A 549 7.81 2.10 9.99
C GLU A 549 8.23 0.91 10.85
N GLY A 550 9.50 0.86 11.27
CA GLY A 550 10.04 -0.24 12.09
C GLY A 550 10.66 -1.39 11.30
N TYR A 551 10.71 -1.30 9.96
CA TYR A 551 11.10 -2.42 9.08
C TYR A 551 12.22 -2.03 8.08
N LYS A 552 13.13 -1.13 8.49
CA LYS A 552 14.23 -0.58 7.66
C LYS A 552 15.49 -1.46 7.70
N LEU A 553 15.43 -2.68 7.17
CA LEU A 553 16.57 -3.63 7.20
C LEU A 553 17.72 -3.19 6.29
N GLY A 554 18.98 -3.35 6.70
CA GLY A 554 20.13 -3.19 5.81
C GLY A 554 20.44 -1.80 5.25
N PHE A 555 19.64 -0.77 5.53
CA PHE A 555 19.96 0.59 5.11
C PHE A 555 21.34 1.07 5.64
N ASP A 556 21.76 0.61 6.81
CA ASP A 556 23.01 1.00 7.47
C ASP A 556 24.25 0.24 7.00
N PHE A 557 24.15 -1.03 6.60
CA PHE A 557 25.32 -1.83 6.19
C PHE A 557 25.44 -2.10 4.68
N LEU A 558 24.39 -1.94 3.87
CA LEU A 558 24.48 -2.17 2.41
C LEU A 558 25.38 -1.14 1.71
N ASP A 559 26.03 -1.49 0.61
CA ASP A 559 26.87 -0.54 -0.15
C ASP A 559 26.01 0.39 -1.01
N VAL A 560 24.88 -0.12 -1.52
CA VAL A 560 23.85 0.59 -2.27
C VAL A 560 22.50 0.24 -1.66
N VAL A 561 21.64 1.24 -1.43
CA VAL A 561 20.29 1.00 -0.91
C VAL A 561 19.33 0.73 -2.07
N GLY A 562 18.66 -0.41 -2.07
CA GLY A 562 17.59 -0.70 -3.03
C GLY A 562 16.22 -0.68 -2.36
N CYS A 563 15.22 -0.15 -3.06
CA CYS A 563 13.83 -0.22 -2.61
C CYS A 563 12.88 -0.70 -3.71
N ASN A 564 12.07 -1.71 -3.42
CA ASN A 564 10.86 -2.01 -4.17
C ASN A 564 9.87 -0.87 -3.87
N ALA A 565 9.66 -0.02 -4.87
CA ALA A 565 8.96 1.23 -4.72
C ALA A 565 8.11 1.47 -5.97
N TYR A 566 6.88 0.97 -5.94
CA TYR A 566 5.85 1.24 -6.94
C TYR A 566 5.40 2.70 -6.83
N ILE A 567 6.28 3.61 -7.28
CA ILE A 567 6.17 5.05 -7.07
C ILE A 567 4.93 5.58 -7.78
N GLY A 568 4.00 6.17 -7.05
CA GLY A 568 2.69 6.57 -7.57
C GLY A 568 1.59 5.53 -7.38
N GLY A 569 1.88 4.36 -6.80
CA GLY A 569 0.89 3.40 -6.29
C GLY A 569 1.01 1.99 -6.88
N HIS A 570 0.55 1.00 -6.12
CA HIS A 570 0.53 -0.42 -6.51
C HIS A 570 -0.81 -0.79 -7.14
N GLY A 571 -0.81 -1.22 -8.41
CA GLY A 571 -1.99 -1.75 -9.08
C GLY A 571 -3.18 -0.78 -9.13
N TYR A 572 -4.32 -1.19 -8.54
CA TYR A 572 -5.53 -0.36 -8.43
C TYR A 572 -5.33 0.96 -7.66
N GLY A 573 -4.22 1.08 -6.91
CA GLY A 573 -3.88 2.24 -6.12
C GLY A 573 -3.07 3.32 -6.84
N TRP A 574 -2.96 3.28 -8.17
CA TRP A 574 -2.25 4.32 -8.94
C TRP A 574 -2.87 5.72 -8.73
N LYS A 575 -2.05 6.65 -8.25
CA LYS A 575 -2.37 8.04 -7.87
C LYS A 575 -1.69 9.08 -8.76
N GLY A 576 -0.83 8.66 -9.69
CA GLY A 576 -0.20 9.55 -10.67
C GLY A 576 1.11 10.20 -10.18
N GLU A 577 1.56 11.18 -10.96
CA GLU A 577 2.90 11.79 -10.87
C GLU A 577 3.21 12.43 -9.52
N GLU A 578 2.27 13.13 -8.89
CA GLU A 578 2.50 13.78 -7.60
C GLU A 578 2.85 12.78 -6.48
N ASP A 579 2.25 11.59 -6.50
CA ASP A 579 2.54 10.53 -5.53
C ASP A 579 3.85 9.80 -5.88
N ALA A 580 4.19 9.71 -7.17
CA ALA A 580 5.49 9.23 -7.61
C ALA A 580 6.63 10.14 -7.11
N LEU A 581 6.51 11.45 -7.31
CA LEU A 581 7.47 12.45 -6.80
C LEU A 581 7.60 12.42 -5.27
N ARG A 582 6.49 12.22 -4.55
CA ARG A 582 6.51 12.06 -3.09
C ARG A 582 7.29 10.83 -2.65
N SER A 583 7.14 9.72 -3.36
CA SER A 583 7.86 8.48 -3.10
C SER A 583 9.36 8.63 -3.39
N VAL A 584 9.72 9.30 -4.49
CA VAL A 584 11.11 9.64 -4.81
C VAL A 584 11.72 10.51 -3.71
N LYS A 585 11.01 11.54 -3.23
CA LYS A 585 11.48 12.37 -2.12
C LYS A 585 11.78 11.55 -0.85
N ALA A 586 10.91 10.61 -0.49
CA ALA A 586 11.13 9.73 0.65
C ALA A 586 12.38 8.85 0.47
N MET A 587 12.65 8.39 -0.75
CA MET A 587 13.89 7.68 -1.08
C MET A 587 15.13 8.58 -0.95
N VAL A 588 15.06 9.83 -1.41
CA VAL A 588 16.15 10.80 -1.25
C VAL A 588 16.44 11.08 0.23
N GLU A 589 15.43 11.15 1.08
CA GLU A 589 15.60 11.28 2.53
C GLU A 589 16.35 10.08 3.13
N ILE A 590 16.08 8.85 2.67
CA ILE A 590 16.81 7.65 3.06
C ILE A 590 18.27 7.73 2.60
N SER A 591 18.51 8.05 1.32
CA SER A 591 19.86 8.25 0.77
C SER A 591 20.67 9.28 1.56
N ASN A 592 20.03 10.40 1.94
CA ASN A 592 20.65 11.43 2.76
C ASN A 592 20.95 10.95 4.17
N LYS A 593 20.02 10.23 4.80
CA LYS A 593 20.19 9.69 6.16
C LYS A 593 21.37 8.71 6.25
N TYR A 594 21.51 7.81 5.29
CA TYR A 594 22.55 6.77 5.31
C TYR A 594 23.81 7.13 4.51
N ASN A 595 23.81 8.29 3.83
CA ASN A 595 24.88 8.77 2.96
C ASN A 595 25.31 7.74 1.89
N LYS A 596 24.33 7.14 1.21
CA LYS A 596 24.54 6.06 0.23
C LYS A 596 23.76 6.30 -1.06
N PRO A 597 24.21 5.75 -2.20
CA PRO A 597 23.36 5.70 -3.38
C PRO A 597 22.07 4.93 -3.07
N ILE A 598 20.96 5.38 -3.62
CA ILE A 598 19.68 4.69 -3.57
C ILE A 598 19.14 4.50 -4.97
N PHE A 599 18.48 3.37 -5.26
CA PHE A 599 17.81 3.12 -6.53
C PHE A 599 16.52 2.34 -6.32
N ILE A 600 15.64 2.38 -7.31
CA ILE A 600 14.41 1.60 -7.32
C ILE A 600 14.72 0.21 -7.85
N THR A 601 14.46 -0.82 -7.04
CA THR A 601 14.67 -2.23 -7.43
C THR A 601 13.46 -2.83 -8.13
N GLU A 602 12.27 -2.26 -7.94
CA GLU A 602 11.03 -2.59 -8.67
C GLU A 602 10.07 -1.40 -8.69
N THR A 603 9.52 -1.11 -9.86
CA THR A 603 8.29 -0.30 -10.06
C THR A 603 7.65 -0.69 -11.38
N GLY A 604 6.33 -0.62 -11.49
CA GLY A 604 5.65 -0.97 -12.74
C GLY A 604 4.18 -0.61 -12.72
N TYR A 605 3.46 -1.11 -13.72
CA TYR A 605 2.00 -1.01 -13.80
C TYR A 605 1.42 -2.24 -14.48
N SER A 606 0.58 -2.99 -13.75
CA SER A 606 -0.09 -4.18 -14.28
C SER A 606 -1.19 -3.83 -15.28
N THR A 607 -1.14 -4.42 -16.48
CA THR A 607 -2.14 -4.22 -17.54
C THR A 607 -3.52 -4.78 -17.18
N PHE A 608 -3.61 -5.62 -16.14
CA PHE A 608 -4.87 -6.12 -15.59
C PHE A 608 -5.75 -4.99 -15.02
N VAL A 609 -5.15 -3.95 -14.44
CA VAL A 609 -5.89 -2.80 -13.89
C VAL A 609 -6.53 -2.00 -15.01
N LYS A 610 -5.71 -1.59 -15.98
CA LYS A 610 -6.13 -0.92 -17.20
C LYS A 610 -5.05 -1.02 -18.26
N LYS A 611 -5.30 -1.82 -19.29
CA LYS A 611 -4.34 -2.12 -20.36
C LYS A 611 -3.71 -0.87 -20.98
N ASP A 612 -4.53 0.11 -21.35
CA ASP A 612 -4.10 1.34 -22.06
C ASP A 612 -3.57 2.44 -21.11
N SER A 613 -2.98 2.06 -19.99
CA SER A 613 -2.41 3.01 -19.02
C SER A 613 -1.04 2.61 -18.50
N GLN A 614 -0.52 1.45 -18.90
CA GLN A 614 0.83 1.02 -18.56
C GLN A 614 1.87 2.01 -19.10
N ASP A 615 1.71 2.46 -20.34
CA ASP A 615 2.55 3.47 -20.99
C ASP A 615 2.65 4.77 -20.16
N LYS A 616 1.51 5.37 -19.82
CA LYS A 616 1.44 6.64 -19.08
C LYS A 616 1.96 6.51 -17.65
N ALA A 617 1.70 5.38 -17.01
CA ALA A 617 2.21 5.11 -15.67
C ALA A 617 3.74 4.99 -15.70
N LEU A 618 4.30 4.17 -16.59
CA LEU A 618 5.75 4.01 -16.73
C LEU A 618 6.43 5.32 -17.15
N GLU A 619 5.82 6.11 -18.03
CA GLU A 619 6.31 7.43 -18.39
C GLU A 619 6.45 8.34 -17.16
N SER A 620 5.40 8.40 -16.34
CA SER A 620 5.39 9.19 -15.12
C SER A 620 6.41 8.68 -14.11
N GLN A 621 6.51 7.36 -13.91
CA GLN A 621 7.47 6.74 -12.99
C GLN A 621 8.92 7.07 -13.41
N ILE A 622 9.26 6.87 -14.68
CA ILE A 622 10.62 7.10 -15.21
C ILE A 622 10.97 8.60 -15.16
N LYS A 623 10.05 9.49 -15.54
CA LYS A 623 10.28 10.94 -15.52
C LYS A 623 10.32 11.55 -14.12
N SER A 624 9.75 10.89 -13.12
CA SER A 624 9.78 11.33 -11.72
C SER A 624 11.15 11.13 -11.06
N ILE A 625 12.05 10.35 -11.68
CA ILE A 625 13.38 10.09 -11.14
C ILE A 625 14.28 11.32 -11.38
N ASP A 626 14.62 11.99 -10.28
CA ASP A 626 15.56 13.10 -10.30
C ASP A 626 17.03 12.62 -10.16
N GLU A 627 17.94 13.58 -10.29
CA GLU A 627 19.38 13.33 -10.25
C GLU A 627 19.88 12.59 -9.02
N SER A 628 19.15 12.60 -7.90
CA SER A 628 19.50 12.05 -6.59
C SER A 628 19.43 10.53 -6.52
N ILE A 629 18.74 9.89 -7.45
CA ILE A 629 18.52 8.44 -7.49
C ILE A 629 19.50 7.80 -8.49
N ALA A 630 20.10 6.67 -8.12
CA ALA A 630 21.12 5.99 -8.92
C ALA A 630 20.54 5.12 -10.07
N GLY A 631 19.21 5.01 -10.14
CA GLY A 631 18.50 4.42 -11.27
C GLY A 631 17.18 3.77 -10.89
N ILE A 632 16.60 3.07 -11.87
CA ILE A 632 15.26 2.51 -11.82
C ILE A 632 15.23 1.14 -12.48
N VAL A 633 14.54 0.19 -11.87
CA VAL A 633 14.28 -1.14 -12.41
C VAL A 633 12.78 -1.29 -12.64
N ILE A 634 12.39 -1.53 -13.89
CA ILE A 634 10.99 -1.78 -14.26
C ILE A 634 10.62 -3.21 -13.89
N PHE A 635 9.50 -3.38 -13.20
CA PHE A 635 8.87 -4.67 -12.91
C PHE A 635 7.69 -4.87 -13.88
N GLU A 636 7.82 -5.72 -14.89
CA GLU A 636 8.99 -6.56 -15.23
C GLU A 636 9.09 -6.84 -16.74
N TRP A 637 10.05 -7.67 -17.17
CA TRP A 637 10.22 -7.98 -18.60
C TRP A 637 8.96 -8.62 -19.20
N ALA A 638 8.60 -9.82 -18.75
CA ALA A 638 7.49 -10.60 -19.29
C ALA A 638 6.47 -10.91 -18.21
N ASP A 639 5.20 -11.07 -18.62
CA ASP A 639 4.13 -11.52 -17.72
C ASP A 639 4.46 -12.84 -17.00
N GLU A 640 4.12 -12.91 -15.71
CA GLU A 640 4.18 -14.14 -14.92
C GLU A 640 2.95 -15.03 -15.11
N TRP A 641 3.08 -16.30 -14.72
CA TRP A 641 2.10 -17.35 -15.04
C TRP A 641 1.69 -18.23 -13.84
N TRP A 642 2.05 -17.84 -12.62
CA TRP A 642 1.94 -18.72 -11.44
C TRP A 642 1.24 -18.08 -10.24
N LYS A 643 1.23 -16.75 -10.11
CA LYS A 643 0.74 -16.04 -8.92
C LYS A 643 -0.78 -15.98 -8.81
N GLY A 644 -1.52 -16.33 -9.85
CA GLY A 644 -2.98 -16.36 -9.88
C GLY A 644 -3.60 -17.72 -9.51
N GLY A 645 -2.77 -18.71 -9.18
CA GLY A 645 -3.19 -19.97 -8.56
C GLY A 645 -3.11 -21.22 -9.44
N GLU A 646 -3.21 -21.10 -10.76
CA GLU A 646 -3.04 -22.23 -11.69
C GLU A 646 -1.85 -22.00 -12.64
N PRO A 647 -0.67 -22.63 -12.41
CA PRO A 647 0.52 -22.42 -13.23
C PRO A 647 0.40 -22.77 -14.72
N ALA A 648 -0.64 -23.54 -15.08
CA ALA A 648 -0.90 -23.96 -16.45
C ALA A 648 -1.70 -22.93 -17.27
N VAL A 649 -2.27 -21.90 -16.64
CA VAL A 649 -3.19 -20.94 -17.26
C VAL A 649 -2.76 -19.52 -16.91
N HIS A 650 -2.92 -18.57 -17.84
CA HIS A 650 -2.82 -17.15 -17.49
C HIS A 650 -4.08 -16.75 -16.74
N ASN A 651 -3.97 -16.63 -15.44
CA ASN A 651 -5.07 -16.25 -14.58
C ASN A 651 -5.41 -14.78 -14.80
N ASP A 652 -6.71 -14.47 -14.67
CA ASP A 652 -7.19 -13.09 -14.62
C ASP A 652 -6.89 -12.51 -13.22
N HIS A 653 -5.61 -12.35 -12.93
CA HIS A 653 -5.08 -11.92 -11.63
C HIS A 653 -4.01 -10.86 -11.81
N ILE A 654 -4.06 -9.79 -11.02
CA ILE A 654 -3.18 -8.62 -11.19
C ILE A 654 -1.69 -8.97 -11.26
N GLU A 655 -1.28 -9.94 -10.45
CA GLU A 655 0.12 -10.38 -10.31
C GLU A 655 0.66 -11.13 -11.54
N GLU A 656 -0.18 -11.47 -12.51
CA GLU A 656 0.27 -12.16 -13.74
C GLU A 656 0.40 -11.21 -14.94
N HIS A 657 0.12 -9.91 -14.79
CA HIS A 657 0.00 -8.98 -15.93
C HIS A 657 0.94 -7.75 -15.85
N TRP A 658 2.06 -7.87 -15.14
CA TRP A 658 3.03 -6.77 -14.92
C TRP A 658 4.02 -6.55 -16.08
N GLY A 659 4.21 -7.54 -16.95
CA GLY A 659 5.24 -7.49 -17.99
C GLY A 659 5.07 -6.31 -18.95
N ILE A 660 6.19 -5.79 -19.46
CA ILE A 660 6.21 -4.87 -20.61
C ILE A 660 6.18 -5.61 -21.95
N VAL A 661 6.40 -6.92 -21.91
CA VAL A 661 6.01 -7.87 -22.96
C VAL A 661 5.11 -8.95 -22.38
N THR A 662 4.34 -9.63 -23.21
CA THR A 662 3.65 -10.86 -22.83
C THR A 662 4.65 -12.00 -22.65
N TRP A 663 4.22 -13.11 -22.05
CA TRP A 663 5.04 -14.33 -21.95
C TRP A 663 5.57 -14.85 -23.30
N ASP A 664 4.85 -14.64 -24.41
CA ASP A 664 5.29 -14.99 -25.77
C ASP A 664 6.06 -13.85 -26.45
N ARG A 665 6.57 -12.89 -25.66
CA ARG A 665 7.44 -11.77 -26.05
C ARG A 665 6.77 -10.80 -27.05
N LYS A 666 5.44 -10.70 -27.03
CA LYS A 666 4.73 -9.67 -27.79
C LYS A 666 4.80 -8.35 -27.02
N PRO A 667 5.08 -7.22 -27.69
CA PRO A 667 5.09 -5.89 -27.07
C PRO A 667 3.77 -5.56 -26.38
N LYS A 668 3.85 -5.01 -25.16
CA LYS A 668 2.75 -4.29 -24.50
C LYS A 668 2.99 -2.79 -24.57
N PRO A 669 1.98 -1.95 -24.24
CA PRO A 669 2.11 -0.49 -24.32
C PRO A 669 3.33 0.07 -23.57
N GLY A 670 3.75 -0.59 -22.47
CA GLY A 670 4.94 -0.19 -21.71
C GLY A 670 6.26 -0.31 -22.48
N LEU A 671 6.40 -1.23 -23.43
CA LEU A 671 7.69 -1.47 -24.10
C LEU A 671 8.17 -0.25 -24.89
N GLU A 672 7.28 0.34 -25.67
CA GLU A 672 7.62 1.47 -26.54
C GLU A 672 8.07 2.68 -25.73
N VAL A 673 7.33 3.03 -24.68
CA VAL A 673 7.66 4.18 -23.84
C VAL A 673 8.95 3.95 -23.05
N VAL A 674 9.18 2.75 -22.52
CA VAL A 674 10.44 2.41 -21.86
C VAL A 674 11.60 2.52 -22.84
N SER A 675 11.43 2.00 -24.07
CA SER A 675 12.45 2.09 -25.12
C SER A 675 12.81 3.52 -25.47
N GLN A 676 11.81 4.38 -25.70
CA GLN A 676 12.02 5.79 -26.01
C GLN A 676 12.75 6.50 -24.86
N LEU A 677 12.29 6.30 -23.63
CA LEU A 677 12.83 7.02 -22.47
C LEU A 677 14.24 6.53 -22.10
N PHE A 678 14.46 5.22 -22.03
CA PHE A 678 15.75 4.64 -21.67
C PHE A 678 16.83 4.90 -22.73
N ASN A 679 16.48 4.95 -24.02
CA ASN A 679 17.43 5.35 -25.07
C ASN A 679 17.75 6.85 -25.05
N SER A 680 16.84 7.70 -24.53
CA SER A 680 17.11 9.13 -24.37
C SER A 680 18.03 9.45 -23.17
N ILE A 681 18.16 8.54 -22.21
CA ILE A 681 19.04 8.68 -21.04
C ILE A 681 20.41 8.04 -21.34
N SER A 682 21.48 8.84 -21.38
CA SER A 682 22.84 8.31 -21.41
C SER A 682 23.16 7.50 -20.15
N THR A 683 23.87 6.38 -20.30
CA THR A 683 24.33 5.59 -19.13
C THR A 683 25.23 6.40 -18.18
N ASN A 684 25.97 7.37 -18.73
CA ASN A 684 26.88 8.23 -17.99
C ASN A 684 26.22 9.55 -17.58
N SER A 685 24.98 9.49 -17.08
CA SER A 685 24.23 10.68 -16.66
C SER A 685 23.68 10.53 -15.24
N LEU A 686 23.06 11.60 -14.74
CA LEU A 686 22.30 11.58 -13.48
C LEU A 686 20.85 11.11 -13.68
N GLY A 687 20.48 10.57 -14.84
CA GLY A 687 19.09 10.23 -15.17
C GLY A 687 18.38 11.34 -15.96
N TYR A 688 17.08 11.55 -15.70
CA TYR A 688 16.21 12.48 -16.45
C TYR A 688 16.40 13.98 -16.14
N ALA A 689 17.49 14.34 -15.45
CA ALA A 689 17.75 15.66 -14.89
C ALA A 689 18.05 16.79 -15.91
N GLU A 690 17.61 16.66 -17.16
CA GLU A 690 17.73 17.71 -18.19
C GLU A 690 16.60 18.76 -18.18
N LYS A 691 15.65 18.71 -17.22
CA LYS A 691 14.59 19.73 -17.09
C LYS A 691 14.90 20.78 -16.03
#